data_AF-Q1AXA7-F1
#
_entry.id   AF-Q1AXA7-F1
#
_cell.length_a   1.000
_cell.length_b   1.000
_cell.length_c   1.000
_cell.angle_alpha   90.00
_cell.angle_beta   90.00
_cell.angle_gamma   90.00
#
_symmetry.space_group_name_H-M   'P 1'
#
loop_
_entity.id
_entity.type
_entity.pdbx_description
1 polymer ?
#
loop_
_entity_poly.entity_id
_entity_poly.type
_entity_poly.pdbx_seq_one_letter_code
_entity_poly.pdbx_strand_id
1 'polypeptide(L)'
;MAHRHDAAGAEPRGRAHAVPASRGGSRLPVRGDGLLHAHGLLSQLPGDKGLLPARRAREGMNAAEREALLRRFEPVVRYTRGERFLPVDVEDYVRACSLWVQRPDEDPVCLVREGELSLQRLAEVRGPGPEAVHYLKFIDPLNVAQFAAYKVQQSRARRHGKDGEFRPGRGRLARVGYIPRFLDVIFSLTLLVRGRVSGDTAAAASIAYERMTGGRERHCYYGRVVEQDGWVVLQYWFFYPFNNWRSGFFGLNDHEADWEMVCVYLYRAADGDLRPEWVACASHDLSGDDLRRRWDDPELEKVGDHPVVYAAAGSHAKYFSPGDYLAELELPLLAPAVRALDGARGLWHRVFRQYRERNGDEDNDHHALKIPFVDYARGDGVSIGPGGEREWCAAHLLDPVPGWVSGYRGLWGLYARDPIAGEDAPAGPMYNRDGTVRRSWHDPTGWAGLDKVPPPDRALVRAADRRRRAEERCRRLREEVGRKSAEVAGLGVEIEALRRQPHMRKQLVEHEGRLEAASRELARMRAQLASETVLIEALRASEERIRSGEKGDPRAHIRRAAEPASDGNLRFGRLAEAWAAVSIALTMVGFVLLALFAREYLVFGLVGLLSLLVFIESGFRRRLVELTTSVTVGLATVSALVLLYEFFWEAVVAAVLLAAGYMLWENLRELKT
;
A
#
# COMPACT_ATOMS: atom_id res chain seq x y z
N MET A 1 -41.01 -6.61 -64.11
CA MET A 1 -39.67 -6.79 -64.71
C MET A 1 -38.94 -7.78 -63.82
N ALA A 2 -38.97 -9.07 -64.14
CA ALA A 2 -38.00 -9.77 -65.00
C ALA A 2 -36.63 -9.86 -64.30
N HIS A 3 -36.36 -10.96 -63.57
CA HIS A 3 -35.57 -12.15 -64.00
C HIS A 3 -34.06 -11.96 -63.71
N ARG A 4 -33.21 -12.93 -63.29
CA ARG A 4 -33.21 -14.41 -63.08
C ARG A 4 -31.98 -14.75 -62.16
N HIS A 5 -31.65 -15.95 -61.66
CA HIS A 5 -32.14 -17.34 -61.80
C HIS A 5 -31.72 -18.17 -60.54
N ASP A 6 -32.55 -19.14 -60.12
CA ASP A 6 -32.29 -20.58 -59.82
C ASP A 6 -31.14 -21.01 -58.86
N ALA A 7 -31.37 -21.81 -57.80
CA ALA A 7 -31.84 -23.22 -57.68
C ALA A 7 -30.73 -24.27 -57.95
N ALA A 8 -30.67 -25.49 -57.37
CA ALA A 8 -31.52 -26.25 -56.42
C ALA A 8 -30.61 -27.07 -55.45
N GLY A 9 -31.06 -27.58 -54.29
CA GLY A 9 -31.69 -28.92 -54.13
C GLY A 9 -30.66 -30.01 -53.75
N ALA A 10 -30.94 -31.06 -52.96
CA ALA A 10 -32.12 -31.47 -52.19
C ALA A 10 -31.72 -32.51 -51.10
N GLU A 11 -32.62 -32.81 -50.15
CA GLU A 11 -32.56 -33.95 -49.20
C GLU A 11 -32.96 -35.29 -49.91
N PRO A 12 -33.45 -36.41 -49.27
CA PRO A 12 -33.58 -36.81 -47.84
C PRO A 12 -33.32 -38.33 -47.52
N ARG A 13 -33.66 -38.73 -46.27
CA ARG A 13 -34.18 -40.04 -45.75
C ARG A 13 -33.28 -40.69 -44.68
N GLY A 14 -33.79 -41.24 -43.56
CA GLY A 14 -35.16 -41.20 -42.99
C GLY A 14 -35.42 -42.30 -41.93
N ARG A 15 -36.61 -42.26 -41.28
CA ARG A 15 -37.23 -43.26 -40.36
C ARG A 15 -36.56 -43.49 -38.97
N ALA A 16 -37.21 -43.99 -37.92
CA ALA A 16 -38.60 -43.95 -37.41
C ALA A 16 -38.69 -44.71 -36.05
N HIS A 17 -39.71 -44.43 -35.21
CA HIS A 17 -40.15 -45.20 -34.00
C HIS A 17 -39.18 -45.21 -32.77
N ALA A 18 -39.61 -45.29 -31.50
CA ALA A 18 -40.94 -45.20 -30.85
C ALA A 18 -40.84 -44.77 -29.36
N VAL A 19 -41.99 -44.50 -28.72
CA VAL A 19 -42.26 -44.03 -27.34
C VAL A 19 -43.00 -45.18 -26.60
N PRO A 20 -42.88 -45.48 -25.28
CA PRO A 20 -43.48 -44.65 -24.20
C PRO A 20 -42.87 -44.72 -22.77
N ALA A 21 -43.59 -44.13 -21.80
CA ALA A 21 -43.13 -43.71 -20.47
C ALA A 21 -43.71 -44.49 -19.27
N SER A 22 -43.12 -44.32 -18.08
CA SER A 22 -43.75 -44.35 -16.73
C SER A 22 -42.69 -43.83 -15.71
N ARG A 23 -42.92 -42.94 -14.73
CA ARG A 23 -43.88 -42.85 -13.60
C ARG A 23 -43.82 -44.01 -12.59
N GLY A 24 -43.43 -43.71 -11.35
CA GLY A 24 -43.76 -44.52 -10.17
C GLY A 24 -42.68 -44.51 -9.08
N GLY A 25 -43.04 -44.15 -7.85
CA GLY A 25 -42.16 -44.29 -6.67
C GLY A 25 -42.93 -44.77 -5.44
N SER A 26 -42.34 -45.71 -4.70
CA SER A 26 -42.79 -46.24 -3.39
C SER A 26 -41.65 -47.13 -2.84
N ARG A 27 -40.97 -46.79 -1.75
CA ARG A 27 -41.30 -46.97 -0.30
C ARG A 27 -41.16 -48.42 0.25
N LEU A 28 -40.29 -48.54 1.27
CA LEU A 28 -40.30 -49.48 2.42
C LEU A 28 -39.83 -50.95 2.17
N PRO A 29 -39.52 -51.77 3.22
CA PRO A 29 -39.56 -51.54 4.70
C PRO A 29 -38.34 -52.03 5.56
N VAL A 30 -38.30 -51.65 6.87
CA VAL A 30 -37.88 -52.42 8.11
C VAL A 30 -36.48 -53.10 8.15
N ARG A 31 -35.61 -53.06 9.19
CA ARG A 31 -35.49 -52.52 10.58
C ARG A 31 -33.98 -52.24 10.85
N GLY A 32 -33.38 -51.97 12.02
CA GLY A 32 -33.77 -51.83 13.45
C GLY A 32 -32.50 -51.83 14.36
N ASP A 33 -32.58 -51.32 15.61
CA ASP A 33 -31.54 -51.23 16.68
C ASP A 33 -30.21 -50.50 16.32
N GLY A 34 -29.56 -49.70 17.17
CA GLY A 34 -29.87 -49.15 18.50
C GLY A 34 -28.59 -48.81 19.29
N LEU A 35 -28.37 -47.55 19.71
CA LEU A 35 -27.55 -47.16 20.89
C LEU A 35 -27.52 -45.62 21.11
N LEU A 36 -27.43 -45.24 22.38
CA LEU A 36 -27.42 -43.86 22.92
C LEU A 36 -26.00 -43.44 23.37
N HIS A 37 -25.89 -42.19 23.83
CA HIS A 37 -24.71 -41.51 24.42
C HIS A 37 -23.69 -40.94 23.40
N ALA A 38 -23.01 -39.81 23.67
CA ALA A 38 -22.88 -39.09 24.93
C ALA A 38 -23.15 -37.58 24.83
N HIS A 39 -24.04 -37.09 25.69
CA HIS A 39 -24.09 -35.69 26.12
C HIS A 39 -23.72 -35.68 27.61
N GLY A 40 -22.80 -34.80 28.03
CA GLY A 40 -22.56 -34.48 29.44
C GLY A 40 -21.21 -34.93 30.01
N LEU A 41 -20.27 -33.99 30.11
CA LEU A 41 -19.25 -33.96 31.17
C LEU A 41 -18.60 -32.56 31.27
N LEU A 42 -19.38 -31.57 31.75
CA LEU A 42 -18.88 -30.25 32.16
C LEU A 42 -19.90 -29.58 33.10
N SER A 43 -19.95 -30.00 34.37
CA SER A 43 -20.87 -29.40 35.36
C SER A 43 -20.51 -29.72 36.82
N GLN A 44 -19.40 -29.18 37.35
CA GLN A 44 -19.20 -28.97 38.80
C GLN A 44 -18.22 -27.81 39.09
N LEU A 45 -18.73 -26.58 39.20
CA LEU A 45 -18.22 -25.52 40.09
C LEU A 45 -19.41 -24.59 40.46
N PRO A 46 -19.56 -24.17 41.74
CA PRO A 46 -20.72 -23.40 42.20
C PRO A 46 -20.49 -21.89 42.17
N GLY A 47 -21.58 -21.10 42.01
CA GLY A 47 -21.54 -19.65 42.26
C GLY A 47 -22.37 -18.81 41.30
N ASP A 48 -23.70 -18.85 41.42
CA ASP A 48 -24.61 -18.05 40.59
C ASP A 48 -24.64 -16.56 41.00
N LYS A 49 -23.68 -15.77 40.49
CA LYS A 49 -23.72 -14.30 40.43
C LYS A 49 -22.94 -13.79 39.21
N GLY A 50 -23.50 -13.95 38.01
CA GLY A 50 -22.80 -13.48 36.81
C GLY A 50 -23.48 -13.64 35.45
N LEU A 51 -24.80 -13.88 35.37
CA LEU A 51 -25.47 -14.18 34.10
C LEU A 51 -25.89 -12.94 33.26
N LEU A 52 -25.09 -11.86 33.28
CA LEU A 52 -25.35 -10.62 32.56
C LEU A 52 -24.38 -10.27 31.39
N PRO A 53 -23.07 -10.61 31.40
CA PRO A 53 -22.18 -10.25 30.28
C PRO A 53 -22.41 -11.13 29.04
N ALA A 54 -22.82 -12.40 29.23
CA ALA A 54 -23.00 -13.35 28.13
C ALA A 54 -24.20 -13.04 27.20
N ARG A 55 -25.21 -12.30 27.68
CA ARG A 55 -26.34 -11.86 26.83
C ARG A 55 -25.96 -10.66 25.96
N ARG A 56 -25.22 -9.68 26.51
CA ARG A 56 -24.72 -8.51 25.76
C ARG A 56 -23.85 -8.89 24.57
N ALA A 57 -23.09 -9.98 24.63
CA ALA A 57 -22.24 -10.43 23.52
C ALA A 57 -23.01 -10.91 22.26
N ARG A 58 -24.35 -10.96 22.27
CA ARG A 58 -25.18 -11.30 21.09
C ARG A 58 -25.92 -10.11 20.49
N GLU A 59 -26.03 -9.00 21.21
CA GLU A 59 -26.57 -7.75 20.71
C GLU A 59 -25.36 -6.86 20.39
N GLY A 60 -25.05 -6.69 19.10
CA GLY A 60 -23.96 -5.80 18.69
C GLY A 60 -24.20 -4.38 19.20
N MET A 61 -23.12 -3.59 19.37
CA MET A 61 -23.20 -2.22 19.90
C MET A 61 -24.34 -1.44 19.23
N ASN A 62 -25.07 -0.64 19.99
CA ASN A 62 -26.07 0.27 19.44
C ASN A 62 -25.40 1.57 18.90
N ALA A 63 -26.18 2.45 18.26
CA ALA A 63 -25.64 3.68 17.67
C ALA A 63 -25.01 4.62 18.71
N ALA A 64 -25.63 4.78 19.89
CA ALA A 64 -25.10 5.63 20.96
C ALA A 64 -23.84 5.04 21.61
N GLU A 65 -23.75 3.71 21.73
CA GLU A 65 -22.53 3.02 22.19
C GLU A 65 -21.37 3.21 21.20
N ARG A 66 -21.63 3.09 19.89
CA ARG A 66 -20.63 3.40 18.86
C ARG A 66 -20.19 4.86 18.91
N GLU A 67 -21.13 5.79 19.03
CA GLU A 67 -20.83 7.22 19.09
C GLU A 67 -20.01 7.59 20.33
N ALA A 68 -20.38 7.08 21.50
CA ALA A 68 -19.63 7.29 22.75
C ALA A 68 -18.21 6.70 22.65
N LEU A 69 -18.05 5.54 22.01
CA LEU A 69 -16.75 4.90 21.80
C LEU A 69 -15.88 5.69 20.81
N LEU A 70 -16.47 6.20 19.73
CA LEU A 70 -15.80 7.09 18.79
C LEU A 70 -15.33 8.38 19.47
N ARG A 71 -16.21 9.04 20.23
CA ARG A 71 -15.89 10.26 20.98
C ARG A 71 -14.81 10.04 22.04
N ARG A 72 -14.78 8.87 22.71
CA ARG A 72 -13.75 8.55 23.73
C ARG A 72 -12.33 8.54 23.18
N PHE A 73 -12.15 8.09 21.93
CA PHE A 73 -10.84 7.91 21.30
C PHE A 73 -10.65 8.78 20.04
N GLU A 74 -11.47 9.83 19.87
CA GLU A 74 -11.37 10.71 18.70
C GLU A 74 -9.99 11.40 18.65
N PRO A 75 -9.35 11.49 17.47
CA PRO A 75 -7.99 12.01 17.38
C PRO A 75 -7.95 13.54 17.49
N VAL A 76 -6.82 14.05 17.97
CA VAL A 76 -6.45 15.46 17.87
C VAL A 76 -5.58 15.62 16.62
N VAL A 77 -6.03 16.41 15.65
CA VAL A 77 -5.25 16.69 14.44
C VAL A 77 -4.57 18.04 14.58
N ARG A 78 -3.25 18.08 14.39
CA ARG A 78 -2.43 19.31 14.35
C ARG A 78 -2.05 19.63 12.91
N TYR A 79 -2.34 20.85 12.49
CA TYR A 79 -2.10 21.34 11.13
C TYR A 79 -0.86 22.24 11.08
N THR A 80 -0.24 22.31 9.90
CA THR A 80 0.87 23.23 9.63
C THR A 80 0.36 24.65 9.40
N ARG A 81 1.15 25.64 9.83
CA ARG A 81 0.84 27.05 9.66
C ARG A 81 0.69 27.44 8.19
N GLY A 82 -0.44 28.06 7.87
CA GLY A 82 -0.80 28.47 6.51
C GLY A 82 -1.73 27.49 5.80
N GLU A 83 -2.08 26.36 6.43
CA GLU A 83 -3.23 25.55 5.99
C GLU A 83 -4.51 26.40 5.99
N ARG A 84 -5.33 26.21 4.96
CA ARG A 84 -6.59 26.92 4.70
C ARG A 84 -7.77 25.97 4.62
N PHE A 85 -7.55 24.77 4.07
CA PHE A 85 -8.60 23.80 3.86
C PHE A 85 -8.58 22.85 5.06
N LEU A 86 -9.53 23.05 5.95
CA LEU A 86 -9.71 22.22 7.14
C LEU A 86 -10.91 21.29 6.94
N PRO A 87 -11.09 20.22 7.75
CA PRO A 87 -12.19 19.30 7.57
C PRO A 87 -13.54 20.02 7.69
N VAL A 88 -14.51 19.62 6.87
CA VAL A 88 -15.86 20.20 6.82
C VAL A 88 -16.96 19.13 6.75
N ASP A 89 -18.20 19.57 6.92
CA ASP A 89 -19.38 18.77 6.64
C ASP A 89 -19.52 18.51 5.12
N VAL A 90 -19.69 17.24 4.72
CA VAL A 90 -19.90 16.86 3.33
C VAL A 90 -21.23 17.35 2.77
N GLU A 91 -22.24 17.62 3.62
CA GLU A 91 -23.52 18.14 3.12
C GLU A 91 -23.35 19.57 2.56
N ASP A 92 -22.60 20.41 3.26
CA ASP A 92 -22.32 21.79 2.84
C ASP A 92 -21.48 21.80 1.55
N TYR A 93 -20.48 20.92 1.45
CA TYR A 93 -19.69 20.74 0.23
C TYR A 93 -20.51 20.23 -0.96
N VAL A 94 -21.30 19.17 -0.77
CA VAL A 94 -22.13 18.59 -1.83
C VAL A 94 -23.19 19.58 -2.32
N ARG A 95 -23.72 20.44 -1.43
CA ARG A 95 -24.64 21.52 -1.80
C ARG A 95 -23.96 22.64 -2.62
N ALA A 96 -22.68 22.91 -2.35
CA ALA A 96 -21.84 23.82 -3.11
C ALA A 96 -21.27 23.20 -4.41
N CYS A 97 -21.52 21.93 -4.68
CA CYS A 97 -21.06 21.23 -5.87
C CYS A 97 -22.16 21.10 -6.94
N SER A 98 -21.72 21.02 -8.20
CA SER A 98 -22.52 20.51 -9.31
C SER A 98 -22.13 19.06 -9.62
N LEU A 99 -23.08 18.24 -10.10
CA LEU A 99 -22.82 16.85 -10.51
C LEU A 99 -22.69 16.78 -12.03
N TRP A 100 -21.65 16.09 -12.51
CA TRP A 100 -21.35 15.93 -13.93
C TRP A 100 -21.16 14.45 -14.29
N VAL A 101 -21.31 14.16 -15.59
CA VAL A 101 -20.90 12.89 -16.21
C VAL A 101 -20.02 13.15 -17.42
N GLN A 102 -18.91 12.43 -17.49
CA GLN A 102 -18.00 12.37 -18.64
C GLN A 102 -18.12 10.98 -19.27
N ARG A 103 -18.60 10.89 -20.52
CA ARG A 103 -18.51 9.64 -21.32
C ARG A 103 -17.22 9.64 -22.16
N PRO A 104 -16.76 8.48 -22.66
CA PRO A 104 -15.69 8.46 -23.67
C PRO A 104 -16.07 9.32 -24.87
N ASP A 105 -15.12 10.10 -25.39
CA ASP A 105 -15.22 10.93 -26.60
C ASP A 105 -16.37 11.97 -26.68
N GLU A 106 -17.14 12.15 -25.61
CA GLU A 106 -18.17 13.20 -25.49
C GLU A 106 -17.68 14.41 -24.66
N ASP A 107 -18.37 15.54 -24.77
CA ASP A 107 -18.21 16.65 -23.83
C ASP A 107 -18.89 16.32 -22.48
N PRO A 108 -18.32 16.76 -21.34
CA PRO A 108 -18.91 16.50 -20.03
C PRO A 108 -20.27 17.21 -19.86
N VAL A 109 -21.26 16.49 -19.36
CA VAL A 109 -22.64 16.96 -19.20
C VAL A 109 -22.96 17.19 -17.72
N CYS A 110 -23.45 18.39 -17.40
CA CYS A 110 -23.97 18.69 -16.06
C CYS A 110 -25.34 18.01 -15.86
N LEU A 111 -25.43 17.15 -14.84
CA LEU A 111 -26.65 16.44 -14.46
C LEU A 111 -27.46 17.18 -13.39
N VAL A 112 -26.77 17.81 -12.43
CA VAL A 112 -27.39 18.59 -11.34
C VAL A 112 -26.54 19.83 -11.09
N ARG A 113 -27.16 21.00 -10.96
CA ARG A 113 -26.49 22.29 -10.74
C ARG A 113 -26.09 22.49 -9.28
N GLU A 114 -25.15 23.43 -9.06
CA GLU A 114 -24.82 23.98 -7.74
C GLU A 114 -26.11 24.42 -7.02
N GLY A 115 -26.23 24.11 -5.72
CA GLY A 115 -27.40 24.40 -4.90
C GLY A 115 -28.59 23.44 -5.06
N GLU A 116 -28.65 22.65 -6.13
CA GLU A 116 -29.71 21.64 -6.35
C GLU A 116 -29.31 20.21 -5.92
N LEU A 117 -28.03 19.98 -5.61
CA LEU A 117 -27.50 18.68 -5.23
C LEU A 117 -27.61 18.45 -3.71
N SER A 118 -27.98 17.23 -3.32
CA SER A 118 -28.05 16.79 -1.92
C SER A 118 -27.48 15.39 -1.77
N LEU A 119 -27.16 14.98 -0.53
CA LEU A 119 -26.66 13.63 -0.24
C LEU A 119 -27.67 12.53 -0.63
N GLN A 120 -28.98 12.79 -0.54
CA GLN A 120 -30.02 11.86 -1.00
C GLN A 120 -29.99 11.70 -2.53
N ARG A 121 -29.97 12.82 -3.27
CA ARG A 121 -29.81 12.78 -4.74
C ARG A 121 -28.50 12.10 -5.16
N LEU A 122 -27.41 12.33 -4.42
CA LEU A 122 -26.10 11.71 -4.67
C LEU A 122 -26.14 10.18 -4.49
N ALA A 123 -26.90 9.69 -3.51
CA ALA A 123 -27.14 8.25 -3.29
C ALA A 123 -27.96 7.58 -4.42
N GLU A 124 -28.82 8.35 -5.10
CA GLU A 124 -29.67 7.87 -6.19
C GLU A 124 -28.95 7.80 -7.55
N VAL A 125 -27.75 8.40 -7.67
CA VAL A 125 -26.95 8.39 -8.90
C VAL A 125 -26.58 6.94 -9.25
N ARG A 126 -27.24 6.41 -10.28
CA ARG A 126 -26.89 5.10 -10.85
C ARG A 126 -25.53 5.19 -11.52
N GLY A 127 -24.71 4.15 -11.33
CA GLY A 127 -23.50 3.96 -12.14
C GLY A 127 -23.87 4.03 -13.62
N PRO A 128 -23.07 4.72 -14.45
CA PRO A 128 -23.36 4.81 -15.87
C PRO A 128 -22.96 3.50 -16.56
N GLY A 129 -23.06 3.44 -17.89
CA GLY A 129 -22.39 2.37 -18.64
C GLY A 129 -20.89 2.30 -18.29
N PRO A 130 -20.23 1.14 -18.45
CA PRO A 130 -18.96 0.79 -17.79
C PRO A 130 -17.76 1.72 -18.05
N GLU A 131 -17.85 2.69 -18.96
CA GLU A 131 -16.75 3.58 -19.35
C GLU A 131 -16.97 5.06 -19.00
N ALA A 132 -18.12 5.44 -18.43
CA ALA A 132 -18.38 6.84 -18.07
C ALA A 132 -18.06 7.13 -16.59
N VAL A 133 -17.59 8.35 -16.32
CA VAL A 133 -17.16 8.81 -15.00
C VAL A 133 -18.13 9.88 -14.51
N HIS A 134 -18.80 9.63 -13.37
CA HIS A 134 -19.47 10.67 -12.62
C HIS A 134 -18.46 11.39 -11.73
N TYR A 135 -18.58 12.72 -11.64
CA TYR A 135 -17.75 13.52 -10.75
C TYR A 135 -18.51 14.73 -10.22
N LEU A 136 -18.17 15.16 -9.00
CA LEU A 136 -18.60 16.45 -8.46
C LEU A 136 -17.69 17.54 -9.02
N LYS A 137 -18.19 18.77 -9.08
CA LYS A 137 -17.38 19.94 -9.42
C LYS A 137 -17.69 21.08 -8.44
N PHE A 138 -16.69 21.43 -7.64
CA PHE A 138 -16.73 22.46 -6.60
C PHE A 138 -16.28 23.84 -7.09
N ILE A 139 -15.35 23.90 -8.06
CA ILE A 139 -14.82 25.17 -8.55
C ILE A 139 -14.96 25.35 -10.06
N ASP A 140 -15.28 26.58 -10.45
CA ASP A 140 -14.97 27.09 -11.78
C ASP A 140 -13.61 27.81 -11.74
N PRO A 141 -12.61 27.41 -12.56
CA PRO A 141 -11.32 28.08 -12.62
C PRO A 141 -11.45 29.57 -12.96
N LEU A 142 -10.74 30.42 -12.22
CA LEU A 142 -10.72 31.85 -12.47
C LEU A 142 -9.99 32.16 -13.80
N ASN A 143 -10.52 33.09 -14.58
CA ASN A 143 -9.76 33.63 -15.71
C ASN A 143 -8.60 34.53 -15.23
N VAL A 144 -7.64 34.81 -16.12
CA VAL A 144 -6.41 35.57 -15.78
C VAL A 144 -6.71 36.93 -15.12
N ALA A 145 -7.76 37.63 -15.53
CA ALA A 145 -8.13 38.92 -14.95
C ALA A 145 -8.73 38.78 -13.54
N GLN A 146 -9.59 37.79 -13.32
CA GLN A 146 -10.14 37.46 -12.00
C GLN A 146 -9.04 37.00 -11.04
N PHE A 147 -8.11 36.15 -11.50
CA PHE A 147 -6.96 35.70 -10.72
C PHE A 147 -6.04 36.87 -10.34
N ALA A 148 -5.74 37.77 -11.28
CA ALA A 148 -4.96 38.98 -11.00
C ALA A 148 -5.64 39.87 -9.95
N ALA A 149 -6.97 40.07 -10.05
CA ALA A 149 -7.74 40.83 -9.06
C ALA A 149 -7.68 40.18 -7.66
N TYR A 150 -7.85 38.85 -7.57
CA TYR A 150 -7.73 38.10 -6.32
C TYR A 150 -6.32 38.24 -5.71
N LYS A 151 -5.25 38.11 -6.51
CA LYS A 151 -3.86 38.27 -6.05
C LYS A 151 -3.59 39.70 -5.54
N VAL A 152 -4.19 40.74 -6.15
CA VAL A 152 -4.11 42.13 -5.64
C VAL A 152 -4.85 42.29 -4.32
N GLN A 153 -6.06 41.74 -4.18
CA GLN A 153 -6.83 41.77 -2.93
C GLN A 153 -6.07 41.04 -1.80
N GLN A 154 -5.56 39.84 -2.07
CA GLN A 154 -4.74 39.08 -1.13
C GLN A 154 -3.47 39.86 -0.75
N SER A 155 -2.82 40.54 -1.69
CA SER A 155 -1.64 41.39 -1.44
C SER A 155 -1.95 42.59 -0.54
N ARG A 156 -3.13 43.20 -0.68
CA ARG A 156 -3.61 44.27 0.22
C ARG A 156 -3.92 43.74 1.62
N ALA A 157 -4.52 42.55 1.74
CA ALA A 157 -4.77 41.89 3.02
C ALA A 157 -3.46 41.49 3.74
N ARG A 158 -2.46 41.00 3.00
CA ARG A 158 -1.11 40.70 3.53
C ARG A 158 -0.44 41.92 4.15
N ARG A 159 -0.58 43.11 3.53
CA ARG A 159 -0.04 44.38 4.09
C ARG A 159 -0.74 44.86 5.37
N HIS A 160 -1.90 44.29 5.73
CA HIS A 160 -2.65 44.63 6.95
C HIS A 160 -2.43 43.63 8.11
N GLY A 161 -1.35 42.83 8.08
CA GLY A 161 -0.88 42.12 9.27
C GLY A 161 -1.61 40.82 9.63
N LYS A 162 -2.05 40.02 8.64
CA LYS A 162 -2.43 38.62 8.89
C LYS A 162 -1.19 37.73 9.00
N ASP A 163 -0.67 37.58 10.21
CA ASP A 163 0.42 36.64 10.54
C ASP A 163 -0.06 35.17 10.43
N GLY A 164 0.09 34.60 9.24
CA GLY A 164 -0.33 33.21 8.96
C GLY A 164 0.27 32.61 7.68
N GLU A 165 1.38 33.17 7.17
CA GLU A 165 1.98 32.69 5.93
C GLU A 165 2.92 31.49 6.18
N PHE A 166 2.68 30.41 5.45
CA PHE A 166 3.56 29.24 5.41
C PHE A 166 4.97 29.63 4.95
N ARG A 167 6.00 29.07 5.61
CA ARG A 167 7.41 29.25 5.23
C ARG A 167 8.04 27.87 5.09
N PRO A 168 8.48 27.43 3.90
CA PRO A 168 8.94 26.05 3.66
C PRO A 168 10.23 25.62 4.38
N GLY A 169 10.81 26.44 5.26
CA GLY A 169 12.11 26.17 5.88
C GLY A 169 13.27 26.45 4.92
N ARG A 170 14.51 26.34 5.42
CA ARG A 170 15.72 26.51 4.61
C ARG A 170 16.06 25.22 3.86
N GLY A 171 16.43 25.31 2.59
CA GLY A 171 16.99 24.18 1.85
C GLY A 171 15.98 23.22 1.22
N ARG A 172 14.68 23.57 1.14
CA ARG A 172 13.65 22.76 0.46
C ARG A 172 14.11 22.25 -0.91
N LEU A 173 14.56 23.16 -1.77
CA LEU A 173 15.01 22.86 -3.13
C LEU A 173 16.22 21.92 -3.17
N ALA A 174 17.02 21.88 -2.11
CA ALA A 174 18.17 20.99 -1.97
C ALA A 174 17.81 19.65 -1.30
N ARG A 175 16.68 19.54 -0.58
CA ARG A 175 16.13 18.25 -0.12
C ARG A 175 15.52 17.48 -1.30
N VAL A 176 14.75 18.15 -2.17
CA VAL A 176 14.10 17.56 -3.35
C VAL A 176 15.09 17.35 -4.52
N GLY A 177 15.13 16.16 -5.10
CA GLY A 177 16.04 15.79 -6.21
C GLY A 177 15.86 16.62 -7.49
N TYR A 178 16.86 16.59 -8.39
CA TYR A 178 16.77 17.22 -9.73
C TYR A 178 15.53 16.77 -10.51
N ILE A 179 15.24 15.46 -10.52
CA ILE A 179 14.16 14.84 -11.28
C ILE A 179 12.77 15.40 -10.90
N PRO A 180 12.34 15.40 -9.61
CA PRO A 180 11.09 16.04 -9.22
C PRO A 180 10.99 17.51 -9.64
N ARG A 181 12.05 18.31 -9.45
CA ARG A 181 12.04 19.73 -9.81
C ARG A 181 11.89 19.94 -11.33
N PHE A 182 12.49 19.06 -12.15
CA PHE A 182 12.32 19.10 -13.61
C PHE A 182 10.89 18.72 -14.04
N LEU A 183 10.27 17.75 -13.37
CA LEU A 183 8.90 17.34 -13.65
C LEU A 183 7.88 18.42 -13.24
N ASP A 184 8.04 19.07 -12.08
CA ASP A 184 7.22 20.23 -11.66
C ASP A 184 7.19 21.35 -12.74
N VAL A 185 8.33 21.62 -13.37
CA VAL A 185 8.40 22.58 -14.49
C VAL A 185 7.68 22.07 -15.74
N ILE A 186 7.78 20.78 -16.09
CA ILE A 186 6.99 20.19 -17.19
C ILE A 186 5.49 20.29 -16.89
N PHE A 187 5.04 19.92 -15.69
CA PHE A 187 3.64 20.05 -15.29
C PHE A 187 3.15 21.50 -15.39
N SER A 188 3.91 22.44 -14.84
CA SER A 188 3.62 23.89 -14.93
C SER A 188 3.49 24.38 -16.38
N LEU A 189 4.34 23.89 -17.30
CA LEU A 189 4.25 24.18 -18.73
C LEU A 189 3.01 23.54 -19.39
N THR A 190 2.64 22.31 -19.03
CA THR A 190 1.42 21.68 -19.58
C THR A 190 0.13 22.36 -19.11
N LEU A 191 0.09 22.87 -17.87
CA LEU A 191 -1.00 23.72 -17.39
C LEU A 191 -1.11 25.02 -18.20
N LEU A 192 0.03 25.70 -18.45
CA LEU A 192 0.08 26.93 -19.24
C LEU A 192 -0.44 26.71 -20.67
N VAL A 193 -0.02 25.61 -21.33
CA VAL A 193 -0.50 25.24 -22.68
C VAL A 193 -2.00 24.95 -22.70
N ARG A 194 -2.57 24.46 -21.59
CA ARG A 194 -4.03 24.26 -21.40
C ARG A 194 -4.78 25.54 -20.98
N GLY A 195 -4.13 26.70 -20.98
CA GLY A 195 -4.72 27.99 -20.61
C GLY A 195 -4.96 28.19 -19.11
N ARG A 196 -4.39 27.33 -18.25
CA ARG A 196 -4.44 27.46 -16.78
C ARG A 196 -3.12 28.03 -16.23
N VAL A 197 -3.18 28.66 -15.07
CA VAL A 197 -2.02 29.24 -14.38
C VAL A 197 -1.87 28.59 -13.01
N SER A 198 -0.66 28.15 -12.66
CA SER A 198 -0.40 27.48 -11.37
C SER A 198 -0.97 28.29 -10.18
N GLY A 199 -1.91 27.68 -9.46
CA GLY A 199 -2.63 28.26 -8.32
C GLY A 199 -3.93 29.02 -8.64
N ASP A 200 -4.41 29.04 -9.88
CA ASP A 200 -5.73 29.59 -10.24
C ASP A 200 -6.89 28.78 -9.62
N THR A 201 -6.79 27.45 -9.62
CA THR A 201 -7.71 26.51 -8.97
C THR A 201 -7.75 26.72 -7.46
N ALA A 202 -6.60 26.78 -6.78
CA ALA A 202 -6.54 27.00 -5.34
C ALA A 202 -7.06 28.39 -4.92
N ALA A 203 -6.94 29.40 -5.79
CA ALA A 203 -7.58 30.71 -5.59
C ALA A 203 -9.11 30.62 -5.73
N ALA A 204 -9.63 29.92 -6.76
CA ALA A 204 -11.05 29.65 -6.92
C ALA A 204 -11.61 28.88 -5.70
N ALA A 205 -10.91 27.84 -5.25
CA ALA A 205 -11.25 27.03 -4.10
C ALA A 205 -11.26 27.81 -2.80
N SER A 206 -10.32 28.75 -2.62
CA SER A 206 -10.33 29.67 -1.46
C SER A 206 -11.60 30.52 -1.43
N ILE A 207 -12.03 31.05 -2.58
CA ILE A 207 -13.26 31.86 -2.68
C ILE A 207 -14.52 31.00 -2.47
N ALA A 208 -14.55 29.80 -3.06
CA ALA A 208 -15.65 28.85 -2.88
C ALA A 208 -15.77 28.39 -1.41
N TYR A 209 -14.65 28.13 -0.74
CA TYR A 209 -14.58 27.78 0.68
C TYR A 209 -15.06 28.91 1.60
N GLU A 210 -14.59 30.14 1.38
CA GLU A 210 -15.04 31.31 2.14
C GLU A 210 -16.56 31.57 1.93
N ARG A 211 -17.09 31.33 0.72
CA ARG A 211 -18.52 31.40 0.42
C ARG A 211 -19.32 30.30 1.12
N MET A 212 -18.88 29.04 1.01
CA MET A 212 -19.54 27.85 1.56
C MET A 212 -19.61 27.89 3.09
N THR A 213 -18.52 28.29 3.76
CA THR A 213 -18.47 28.40 5.23
C THR A 213 -19.15 29.66 5.76
N GLY A 214 -19.33 30.70 4.94
CA GLY A 214 -19.93 31.97 5.37
C GLY A 214 -19.20 32.66 6.53
N GLY A 215 -17.90 32.36 6.71
CA GLY A 215 -17.10 32.81 7.86
C GLY A 215 -17.37 32.06 9.18
N ARG A 216 -18.09 30.93 9.16
CA ARG A 216 -18.33 30.04 10.30
C ARG A 216 -17.89 28.62 9.97
N GLU A 217 -16.62 28.33 10.20
CA GLU A 217 -16.05 27.00 9.96
C GLU A 217 -16.60 25.98 10.99
N ARG A 218 -17.17 24.88 10.50
CA ARG A 218 -17.58 23.70 11.28
C ARG A 218 -16.66 22.54 10.91
N HIS A 219 -15.98 21.96 11.90
CA HIS A 219 -15.08 20.84 11.66
C HIS A 219 -15.75 19.52 12.00
N CYS A 220 -15.92 18.67 11.00
CA CYS A 220 -16.60 17.38 11.13
C CYS A 220 -15.64 16.23 10.84
N TYR A 221 -15.89 15.10 11.49
CA TYR A 221 -15.35 13.80 11.10
C TYR A 221 -16.49 12.78 10.98
N TYR A 222 -16.26 11.74 10.19
CA TYR A 222 -17.20 10.65 9.98
C TYR A 222 -16.67 9.38 10.63
N GLY A 223 -17.45 8.80 11.55
CA GLY A 223 -17.03 7.69 12.39
C GLY A 223 -17.66 6.36 11.97
N ARG A 224 -16.85 5.30 11.86
CA ARG A 224 -17.32 3.93 11.63
C ARG A 224 -16.72 2.99 12.66
N VAL A 225 -17.52 2.06 13.18
CA VAL A 225 -17.06 1.02 14.12
C VAL A 225 -17.21 -0.34 13.45
N VAL A 226 -16.13 -1.11 13.38
CA VAL A 226 -16.09 -2.42 12.69
C VAL A 226 -15.52 -3.48 13.63
N GLU A 227 -16.22 -4.59 13.82
CA GLU A 227 -15.67 -5.77 14.52
C GLU A 227 -15.13 -6.78 13.50
N GLN A 228 -13.81 -7.03 13.50
CA GLN A 228 -13.14 -7.94 12.54
C GLN A 228 -11.97 -8.65 13.20
N ASP A 229 -11.84 -9.97 12.99
CA ASP A 229 -10.80 -10.87 13.55
C ASP A 229 -10.67 -10.93 15.10
N GLY A 230 -11.50 -10.15 15.82
CA GLY A 230 -11.44 -9.93 17.26
C GLY A 230 -10.98 -8.52 17.65
N TRP A 231 -10.56 -7.71 16.69
CA TRP A 231 -10.37 -6.28 16.84
C TRP A 231 -11.71 -5.55 16.75
N VAL A 232 -11.86 -4.48 17.53
CA VAL A 232 -12.87 -3.43 17.33
C VAL A 232 -12.16 -2.22 16.75
N VAL A 233 -12.40 -1.92 15.48
CA VAL A 233 -11.74 -0.85 14.73
C VAL A 233 -12.63 0.39 14.72
N LEU A 234 -12.10 1.50 15.22
CA LEU A 234 -12.70 2.83 15.11
C LEU A 234 -12.05 3.54 13.92
N GLN A 235 -12.81 3.79 12.86
CA GLN A 235 -12.34 4.55 11.70
C GLN A 235 -12.87 5.98 11.77
N TYR A 236 -11.96 6.94 11.67
CA TYR A 236 -12.24 8.38 11.63
C TYR A 236 -11.87 8.88 10.24
N TRP A 237 -12.87 9.34 9.49
CA TRP A 237 -12.70 9.89 8.14
C TRP A 237 -12.87 11.41 8.17
N PHE A 238 -11.95 12.10 7.51
CA PHE A 238 -11.85 13.55 7.42
C PHE A 238 -12.04 13.95 5.97
N PHE A 239 -12.98 14.85 5.71
CA PHE A 239 -13.23 15.37 4.37
C PHE A 239 -12.72 16.80 4.24
N TYR A 240 -11.78 17.02 3.33
CA TYR A 240 -11.28 18.34 2.99
C TYR A 240 -11.89 18.76 1.64
N PRO A 241 -12.29 20.03 1.45
CA PRO A 241 -12.94 20.46 0.21
C PRO A 241 -11.94 20.64 -0.95
N PHE A 242 -10.64 20.81 -0.66
CA PHE A 242 -9.61 21.01 -1.67
C PHE A 242 -8.22 20.65 -1.13
N ASN A 243 -7.43 19.95 -1.93
CA ASN A 243 -6.01 19.68 -1.76
C ASN A 243 -5.21 20.71 -2.57
N ASN A 244 -4.37 21.50 -1.90
CA ASN A 244 -3.54 22.54 -2.54
C ASN A 244 -2.03 22.25 -2.39
N TRP A 245 -1.63 20.98 -2.36
CA TRP A 245 -0.26 20.60 -2.04
C TRP A 245 0.77 21.28 -2.95
N ARG A 246 0.53 21.34 -4.27
CA ARG A 246 1.37 22.02 -5.26
C ARG A 246 1.38 23.54 -5.08
N SER A 247 0.22 24.18 -5.09
CA SER A 247 0.10 25.64 -5.11
C SER A 247 0.32 26.33 -3.76
N GLY A 248 -0.01 25.67 -2.65
CA GLY A 248 0.20 26.14 -1.28
C GLY A 248 1.56 25.74 -0.71
N PHE A 249 2.00 24.51 -0.99
CA PHE A 249 3.08 23.86 -0.24
C PHE A 249 4.20 23.24 -1.09
N PHE A 250 4.20 23.44 -2.41
CA PHE A 250 5.25 22.96 -3.34
C PHE A 250 5.36 21.42 -3.44
N GLY A 251 4.26 20.73 -3.22
CA GLY A 251 4.08 19.30 -3.48
C GLY A 251 3.70 18.96 -4.92
N LEU A 252 3.11 17.78 -5.12
CA LEU A 252 2.89 17.20 -6.46
C LEU A 252 1.70 17.82 -7.23
N ASN A 253 0.56 18.01 -6.58
CA ASN A 253 -0.73 18.28 -7.22
C ASN A 253 -1.60 19.33 -6.50
N ASP A 254 -2.58 19.89 -7.19
CA ASP A 254 -3.80 20.44 -6.57
C ASP A 254 -5.00 19.59 -7.05
N HIS A 255 -6.01 19.35 -6.20
CA HIS A 255 -7.30 18.79 -6.65
C HIS A 255 -8.47 19.20 -5.74
N GLU A 256 -9.68 19.18 -6.30
CA GLU A 256 -10.91 19.26 -5.52
C GLU A 256 -11.09 17.98 -4.67
N ALA A 257 -11.67 18.14 -3.48
CA ALA A 257 -11.90 17.09 -2.48
C ALA A 257 -10.65 16.35 -1.98
N ASP A 258 -10.66 15.98 -0.70
CA ASP A 258 -9.72 15.03 -0.14
C ASP A 258 -10.37 14.15 0.93
N TRP A 259 -10.02 12.87 0.96
CA TRP A 259 -10.60 11.87 1.86
C TRP A 259 -9.52 11.13 2.60
N GLU A 260 -9.42 11.43 3.89
CA GLU A 260 -8.25 11.15 4.69
C GLU A 260 -8.66 10.49 6.01
N MET A 261 -7.81 9.63 6.61
CA MET A 261 -8.32 8.66 7.60
C MET A 261 -7.34 8.30 8.74
N VAL A 262 -7.90 7.97 9.91
CA VAL A 262 -7.20 7.39 11.07
C VAL A 262 -8.00 6.18 11.56
N CYS A 263 -7.32 5.08 11.89
CA CYS A 263 -7.91 3.95 12.60
C CYS A 263 -7.33 3.81 14.01
N VAL A 264 -8.18 3.61 15.01
CA VAL A 264 -7.80 3.17 16.37
C VAL A 264 -8.32 1.74 16.55
N TYR A 265 -7.43 0.82 16.91
CA TYR A 265 -7.73 -0.60 17.07
C TYR A 265 -7.80 -0.96 18.55
N LEU A 266 -8.99 -1.35 18.99
CA LEU A 266 -9.27 -1.78 20.35
C LEU A 266 -9.39 -3.30 20.44
N TYR A 267 -9.09 -3.85 21.61
CA TYR A 267 -9.43 -5.22 21.98
C TYR A 267 -10.35 -5.23 23.21
N ARG A 268 -11.08 -6.32 23.42
CA ARG A 268 -11.93 -6.49 24.59
C ARG A 268 -11.14 -7.15 25.71
N ALA A 269 -10.87 -6.40 26.78
CA ALA A 269 -10.20 -6.91 27.96
C ALA A 269 -11.09 -7.88 28.76
N ALA A 270 -10.51 -8.61 29.72
CA ALA A 270 -11.20 -9.66 30.47
C ALA A 270 -12.32 -9.12 31.41
N ASP A 271 -12.29 -7.84 31.74
CA ASP A 271 -13.34 -7.10 32.44
C ASP A 271 -14.50 -6.66 31.52
N GLY A 272 -14.34 -6.82 30.20
CA GLY A 272 -15.28 -6.43 29.17
C GLY A 272 -15.05 -5.03 28.57
N ASP A 273 -14.15 -4.22 29.14
CA ASP A 273 -13.79 -2.89 28.63
C ASP A 273 -13.07 -2.98 27.29
N LEU A 274 -13.22 -1.94 26.47
CA LEU A 274 -12.53 -1.82 25.18
C LEU A 274 -11.31 -0.94 25.34
N ARG A 275 -10.13 -1.54 25.19
CA ARG A 275 -8.83 -0.88 25.41
C ARG A 275 -8.08 -0.75 24.09
N PRO A 276 -7.48 0.42 23.79
CA PRO A 276 -6.71 0.61 22.58
C PRO A 276 -5.36 -0.11 22.65
N GLU A 277 -4.93 -0.66 21.52
CA GLU A 277 -3.62 -1.31 21.37
C GLU A 277 -2.82 -0.74 20.19
N TRP A 278 -3.48 -0.28 19.12
CA TRP A 278 -2.80 0.30 17.94
C TRP A 278 -3.54 1.53 17.40
N VAL A 279 -2.78 2.44 16.77
CA VAL A 279 -3.30 3.50 15.89
C VAL A 279 -2.62 3.40 14.54
N ALA A 280 -3.36 3.56 13.45
CA ALA A 280 -2.81 3.65 12.09
C ALA A 280 -3.32 4.92 11.38
N CYS A 281 -2.44 5.55 10.62
CA CYS A 281 -2.72 6.77 9.85
C CYS A 281 -2.72 6.48 8.35
N ALA A 282 -3.64 7.09 7.61
CA ALA A 282 -3.51 7.19 6.16
C ALA A 282 -2.42 8.20 5.79
N SER A 283 -1.61 7.86 4.79
CA SER A 283 -0.50 8.68 4.28
C SER A 283 -0.29 8.28 2.83
N HIS A 284 -0.97 8.96 1.91
CA HIS A 284 -1.07 8.55 0.49
C HIS A 284 -1.60 7.11 0.35
N ASP A 285 -1.30 6.43 -0.76
CA ASP A 285 -1.73 5.05 -1.05
C ASP A 285 -0.96 3.96 -0.27
N LEU A 286 -0.25 4.30 0.81
CA LEU A 286 0.49 3.35 1.63
C LEU A 286 -0.44 2.36 2.36
N SER A 287 0.07 1.15 2.60
CA SER A 287 -0.60 0.10 3.40
C SER A 287 0.40 -0.86 4.03
N GLY A 288 -0.03 -1.64 5.02
CA GLY A 288 0.78 -2.66 5.68
C GLY A 288 1.30 -2.24 7.05
N ASP A 289 2.39 -2.86 7.48
CA ASP A 289 2.85 -2.84 8.87
C ASP A 289 3.39 -1.47 9.33
N ASP A 290 4.08 -0.72 8.46
CA ASP A 290 4.74 0.54 8.82
C ASP A 290 3.76 1.69 9.20
N LEU A 291 2.48 1.58 8.79
CA LEU A 291 1.43 2.57 9.05
C LEU A 291 1.02 2.72 10.51
N ARG A 292 1.28 1.72 11.35
CA ARG A 292 0.76 1.66 12.72
C ARG A 292 1.81 1.97 13.79
N ARG A 293 1.35 2.51 14.92
CA ARG A 293 2.08 2.62 16.19
C ARG A 293 1.29 1.92 17.29
N ARG A 294 1.99 1.28 18.22
CA ARG A 294 1.37 0.67 19.39
C ARG A 294 0.93 1.79 20.35
N TRP A 295 -0.10 1.56 21.15
CA TRP A 295 -0.68 2.61 22.00
C TRP A 295 0.33 3.18 23.03
N ASP A 296 1.31 2.38 23.43
CA ASP A 296 2.43 2.70 24.33
C ASP A 296 3.72 3.11 23.60
N ASP A 297 3.69 3.30 22.27
CA ASP A 297 4.85 3.82 21.53
C ASP A 297 5.18 5.27 21.94
N PRO A 298 6.43 5.60 22.30
CA PRO A 298 6.83 6.97 22.67
C PRO A 298 6.65 8.04 21.58
N GLU A 299 6.53 7.67 20.31
CA GLU A 299 6.21 8.62 19.21
C GLU A 299 4.72 8.96 19.16
N LEU A 300 3.84 8.08 19.67
CA LEU A 300 2.40 8.35 19.69
C LEU A 300 2.06 9.30 20.85
N GLU A 301 2.12 10.59 20.59
CA GLU A 301 1.60 11.62 21.50
C GLU A 301 0.08 11.43 21.71
N LYS A 302 -0.41 11.69 22.93
CA LYS A 302 -1.81 11.55 23.33
C LYS A 302 -2.23 12.69 24.25
N VAL A 303 -3.45 13.20 24.07
CA VAL A 303 -4.13 14.11 25.01
C VAL A 303 -5.19 13.29 25.74
N GLY A 304 -4.89 12.78 26.93
CA GLY A 304 -5.75 11.78 27.59
C GLY A 304 -5.85 10.48 26.77
N ASP A 305 -7.06 10.02 26.48
CA ASP A 305 -7.33 8.87 25.59
C ASP A 305 -7.31 9.24 24.09
N HIS A 306 -7.05 10.51 23.72
CA HIS A 306 -7.09 11.00 22.34
C HIS A 306 -5.71 10.95 21.66
N PRO A 307 -5.52 10.19 20.55
CA PRO A 307 -4.24 10.14 19.86
C PRO A 307 -4.00 11.43 19.05
N VAL A 308 -2.80 11.99 19.17
CA VAL A 308 -2.39 13.18 18.40
C VAL A 308 -1.78 12.73 17.07
N VAL A 309 -2.21 13.37 15.98
CA VAL A 309 -1.69 13.14 14.62
C VAL A 309 -1.40 14.47 13.94
N TYR A 310 -0.38 14.47 13.09
CA TYR A 310 0.10 15.65 12.37
C TYR A 310 -0.31 15.55 10.91
N ALA A 311 -1.18 16.45 10.45
CA ALA A 311 -1.62 16.50 9.06
C ALA A 311 -0.62 17.29 8.21
N ALA A 312 -0.18 16.70 7.11
CA ALA A 312 0.64 17.35 6.12
C ALA A 312 -0.14 18.45 5.38
N ALA A 313 0.54 19.57 5.15
CA ALA A 313 -0.07 20.76 4.58
C ALA A 313 -0.42 20.56 3.10
N GLY A 314 -1.68 20.81 2.75
CA GLY A 314 -2.27 20.62 1.43
C GLY A 314 -2.51 19.17 1.01
N SER A 315 -1.59 18.24 1.31
CA SER A 315 -1.72 16.80 1.00
C SER A 315 -2.55 16.02 2.02
N HIS A 316 -2.73 16.55 3.23
CA HIS A 316 -3.53 16.01 4.33
C HIS A 316 -3.09 14.63 4.90
N ALA A 317 -2.08 13.99 4.30
CA ALA A 317 -1.42 12.77 4.79
C ALA A 317 -1.01 12.90 6.27
N LYS A 318 -1.16 11.84 7.05
CA LYS A 318 -1.00 11.90 8.52
C LYS A 318 0.23 11.17 9.04
N TYR A 319 0.89 11.83 9.99
CA TYR A 319 2.11 11.37 10.65
C TYR A 319 1.95 11.39 12.17
N PHE A 320 2.76 10.61 12.88
CA PHE A 320 2.72 10.53 14.35
C PHE A 320 3.63 11.55 15.04
N SER A 321 4.66 12.04 14.35
CA SER A 321 5.58 13.06 14.86
C SER A 321 5.58 14.32 13.97
N PRO A 322 5.94 15.50 14.51
CA PRO A 322 6.00 16.73 13.73
C PRO A 322 7.26 16.81 12.85
N GLY A 323 7.11 17.24 11.60
CA GLY A 323 8.26 17.59 10.75
C GLY A 323 8.00 17.68 9.25
N ASP A 324 9.09 17.64 8.48
CA ASP A 324 9.09 17.71 7.02
C ASP A 324 9.45 16.32 6.45
N TYR A 325 8.49 15.58 5.93
CA TYR A 325 8.65 14.21 5.44
C TYR A 325 8.99 14.17 3.96
N LEU A 326 9.75 13.16 3.54
CA LEU A 326 10.03 12.91 2.13
C LEU A 326 9.03 11.86 1.61
N ALA A 327 7.97 12.33 0.95
CA ALA A 327 6.94 11.46 0.38
C ALA A 327 7.40 10.92 -0.97
N GLU A 328 7.49 9.60 -1.08
CA GLU A 328 7.87 8.89 -2.30
C GLU A 328 6.63 8.38 -3.03
N LEU A 329 6.14 9.14 -4.02
CA LEU A 329 4.99 8.75 -4.84
C LEU A 329 5.40 8.01 -6.11
N GLU A 330 4.61 6.99 -6.45
CA GLU A 330 4.76 6.18 -7.66
C GLU A 330 4.02 6.84 -8.84
N LEU A 331 4.66 6.96 -10.01
CA LEU A 331 3.97 7.41 -11.22
C LEU A 331 3.45 6.22 -12.04
N PRO A 332 2.13 6.08 -12.24
CA PRO A 332 1.56 4.97 -13.03
C PRO A 332 2.09 4.90 -14.47
N LEU A 333 2.40 6.05 -15.06
CA LEU A 333 2.93 6.20 -16.43
C LEU A 333 4.22 5.40 -16.67
N LEU A 334 5.03 5.18 -15.63
CA LEU A 334 6.32 4.49 -15.74
C LEU A 334 6.24 2.99 -15.38
N ALA A 335 5.09 2.53 -14.85
CA ALA A 335 4.87 1.14 -14.48
C ALA A 335 5.14 0.11 -15.61
N PRO A 336 4.84 0.36 -16.91
CA PRO A 336 5.19 -0.57 -17.98
C PRO A 336 6.70 -0.76 -18.17
N ALA A 337 7.47 0.33 -18.11
CA ALA A 337 8.94 0.29 -18.25
C ALA A 337 9.61 -0.35 -17.03
N VAL A 338 9.10 -0.05 -15.83
CA VAL A 338 9.51 -0.69 -14.57
C VAL A 338 9.26 -2.20 -14.63
N ARG A 339 8.07 -2.65 -15.04
CA ARG A 339 7.76 -4.09 -15.20
C ARG A 339 8.67 -4.79 -16.20
N ALA A 340 9.11 -4.12 -17.26
CA ALA A 340 10.09 -4.66 -18.20
C ALA A 340 11.49 -4.79 -17.58
N LEU A 341 11.94 -3.79 -16.81
CA LEU A 341 13.20 -3.81 -16.06
C LEU A 341 13.20 -4.86 -14.95
N ASP A 342 12.11 -4.99 -14.20
CA ASP A 342 11.91 -6.02 -13.18
C ASP A 342 11.83 -7.42 -13.82
N GLY A 343 11.22 -7.56 -15.01
CA GLY A 343 11.25 -8.78 -15.79
C GLY A 343 12.67 -9.19 -16.21
N ALA A 344 13.48 -8.24 -16.68
CA ALA A 344 14.88 -8.46 -17.02
C ALA A 344 15.74 -8.79 -15.78
N ARG A 345 15.55 -8.09 -14.67
CA ARG A 345 16.21 -8.39 -13.37
C ARG A 345 15.77 -9.73 -12.79
N GLY A 346 14.50 -10.09 -12.90
CA GLY A 346 13.96 -11.39 -12.47
C GLY A 346 14.43 -12.54 -13.35
N LEU A 347 14.76 -12.28 -14.62
CA LEU A 347 15.48 -13.21 -15.48
C LEU A 347 16.94 -13.35 -15.04
N TRP A 348 17.64 -12.23 -14.81
CA TRP A 348 19.01 -12.19 -14.31
C TRP A 348 19.17 -12.90 -12.96
N HIS A 349 18.29 -12.62 -12.00
CA HIS A 349 18.26 -13.29 -10.70
C HIS A 349 17.96 -14.79 -10.80
N ARG A 350 17.22 -15.26 -11.81
CA ARG A 350 17.03 -16.71 -12.05
C ARG A 350 18.27 -17.35 -12.68
N VAL A 351 18.93 -16.66 -13.60
CA VAL A 351 20.15 -17.15 -14.29
C VAL A 351 21.36 -17.23 -13.34
N PHE A 352 21.53 -16.26 -12.44
CA PHE A 352 22.71 -16.19 -11.56
C PHE A 352 22.52 -16.78 -10.13
N ARG A 353 21.36 -17.36 -9.78
CA ARG A 353 21.08 -17.85 -8.40
C ARG A 353 21.67 -19.20 -8.00
N GLN A 354 22.59 -19.78 -8.76
CA GLN A 354 23.26 -21.02 -8.35
C GLN A 354 24.39 -20.83 -7.31
N TYR A 355 24.76 -19.58 -6.97
CA TYR A 355 25.95 -19.32 -6.13
C TYR A 355 25.80 -18.33 -4.96
N ARG A 356 24.59 -18.04 -4.48
CA ARG A 356 24.45 -17.29 -3.21
C ARG A 356 23.24 -17.72 -2.39
N GLU A 357 23.51 -18.10 -1.14
CA GLU A 357 22.52 -18.64 -0.22
C GLU A 357 21.54 -17.57 0.29
N ARG A 358 20.25 -17.94 0.23
CA ARG A 358 19.22 -17.75 1.26
C ARG A 358 19.36 -16.55 2.23
N ASN A 359 19.19 -15.32 1.72
CA ASN A 359 18.34 -14.36 2.43
C ASN A 359 16.95 -14.41 1.79
N GLY A 360 15.92 -14.56 2.63
CA GLY A 360 14.54 -14.60 2.19
C GLY A 360 13.86 -13.28 2.52
N ASP A 361 13.72 -12.44 1.50
CA ASP A 361 12.78 -11.33 1.50
C ASP A 361 11.81 -11.54 0.33
N GLU A 362 10.61 -12.01 0.67
CA GLU A 362 9.42 -11.86 -0.18
C GLU A 362 8.75 -10.55 0.26
N ASP A 363 9.17 -9.44 -0.34
CA ASP A 363 8.32 -8.25 -0.47
C ASP A 363 8.26 -7.91 -1.97
N ASN A 364 7.04 -7.85 -2.50
CA ASN A 364 6.78 -7.53 -3.91
C ASN A 364 6.84 -6.00 -4.12
N ASP A 365 7.96 -5.42 -3.70
CA ASP A 365 8.31 -4.02 -3.89
C ASP A 365 8.69 -3.83 -5.37
N HIS A 366 7.67 -3.78 -6.24
CA HIS A 366 7.85 -3.35 -7.62
C HIS A 366 8.55 -1.99 -7.60
N HIS A 367 9.72 -1.89 -8.22
CA HIS A 367 10.56 -0.70 -8.12
C HIS A 367 10.06 0.40 -9.07
N ALA A 368 8.85 0.89 -8.81
CA ALA A 368 8.31 2.10 -9.41
C ALA A 368 9.33 3.24 -9.24
N LEU A 369 9.44 4.11 -10.25
CA LEU A 369 10.27 5.30 -10.13
C LEU A 369 9.60 6.26 -9.14
N LYS A 370 9.97 6.14 -7.87
CA LYS A 370 9.47 6.97 -6.77
C LYS A 370 10.06 8.37 -6.85
N ILE A 371 9.20 9.38 -6.87
CA ILE A 371 9.60 10.78 -6.95
C ILE A 371 9.41 11.41 -5.57
N PRO A 372 10.48 11.91 -4.94
CA PRO A 372 10.38 12.54 -3.63
C PRO A 372 9.78 13.95 -3.72
N PHE A 373 8.65 14.14 -3.04
CA PHE A 373 8.07 15.45 -2.68
C PHE A 373 8.21 15.67 -1.16
N VAL A 374 7.87 16.87 -0.67
CA VAL A 374 7.94 17.19 0.77
C VAL A 374 6.54 17.38 1.33
N ASP A 375 6.23 16.60 2.35
CA ASP A 375 5.05 16.77 3.19
C ASP A 375 5.42 17.57 4.45
N TYR A 376 4.66 18.62 4.75
CA TYR A 376 4.92 19.48 5.90
C TYR A 376 3.87 19.19 6.97
N ALA A 377 4.16 18.28 7.88
CA ALA A 377 3.30 17.89 8.98
C ALA A 377 3.86 18.45 10.29
N ARG A 378 3.95 19.78 10.41
CA ARG A 378 4.68 20.48 11.48
C ARG A 378 3.88 20.70 12.75
N GLY A 379 2.55 20.80 12.63
CA GLY A 379 1.66 21.09 13.76
C GLY A 379 1.85 22.48 14.39
N ASP A 380 2.41 23.44 13.66
CA ASP A 380 2.68 24.82 14.12
C ASP A 380 1.57 25.84 13.76
N GLY A 381 0.43 25.33 13.27
CA GLY A 381 -0.82 26.04 13.02
C GLY A 381 -1.95 25.54 13.94
N VAL A 382 -3.18 25.54 13.42
CA VAL A 382 -4.38 25.19 14.20
C VAL A 382 -4.37 23.72 14.65
N SER A 383 -4.96 23.46 15.82
CA SER A 383 -5.24 22.10 16.30
C SER A 383 -6.74 21.89 16.47
N ILE A 384 -7.25 20.77 15.94
CA ILE A 384 -8.67 20.41 15.97
C ILE A 384 -8.85 19.09 16.74
N GLY A 385 -9.74 19.09 17.72
CA GLY A 385 -10.08 17.95 18.57
C GLY A 385 -9.96 18.27 20.07
N PRO A 386 -10.16 17.27 20.94
CA PRO A 386 -10.16 17.45 22.40
C PRO A 386 -8.86 18.10 22.92
N GLY A 387 -9.00 19.25 23.59
CA GLY A 387 -7.86 20.03 24.09
C GLY A 387 -7.09 20.82 23.02
N GLY A 388 -7.58 20.86 21.77
CA GLY A 388 -7.07 21.72 20.70
C GLY A 388 -7.60 23.16 20.77
N GLU A 389 -7.27 23.97 19.75
CA GLU A 389 -7.80 25.33 19.58
C GLU A 389 -9.27 25.33 19.11
N ARG A 390 -9.69 24.24 18.46
CA ARG A 390 -11.04 24.05 17.92
C ARG A 390 -11.52 22.63 18.23
N GLU A 391 -12.81 22.45 18.44
CA GLU A 391 -13.40 21.14 18.72
C GLU A 391 -14.03 20.52 17.46
N TRP A 392 -14.23 19.19 17.50
CA TRP A 392 -15.03 18.49 16.50
C TRP A 392 -16.53 18.76 16.72
N CYS A 393 -17.29 18.76 15.63
CA CYS A 393 -18.74 18.59 15.67
C CYS A 393 -19.11 17.19 16.20
N ALA A 394 -20.39 16.99 16.54
CA ALA A 394 -20.91 15.67 16.88
C ALA A 394 -20.57 14.63 15.78
N ALA A 395 -20.15 13.44 16.20
CA ALA A 395 -19.65 12.41 15.31
C ALA A 395 -20.70 11.97 14.28
N HIS A 396 -20.39 12.10 12.99
CA HIS A 396 -21.29 11.66 11.93
C HIS A 396 -21.10 10.15 11.69
N LEU A 397 -22.05 9.32 12.16
CA LEU A 397 -21.94 7.87 12.03
C LEU A 397 -22.07 7.39 10.57
N LEU A 398 -21.17 6.48 10.18
CA LEU A 398 -21.20 5.72 8.92
C LEU A 398 -21.69 4.26 9.12
N ASP A 399 -22.33 3.96 10.26
CA ASP A 399 -22.96 2.67 10.55
C ASP A 399 -24.37 2.91 11.14
N PRO A 400 -25.45 2.52 10.43
CA PRO A 400 -25.47 1.86 9.12
C PRO A 400 -24.91 2.76 7.99
N VAL A 401 -24.33 2.12 6.97
CA VAL A 401 -23.65 2.83 5.87
C VAL A 401 -24.63 3.75 5.13
N PRO A 402 -24.41 5.09 5.10
CA PRO A 402 -25.30 6.02 4.43
C PRO A 402 -25.40 5.74 2.93
N GLY A 403 -26.57 6.00 2.34
CA GLY A 403 -26.80 5.77 0.91
C GLY A 403 -25.83 6.53 0.00
N TRP A 404 -25.35 7.70 0.41
CA TRP A 404 -24.37 8.47 -0.37
C TRP A 404 -22.97 7.81 -0.37
N VAL A 405 -22.61 7.05 0.66
CA VAL A 405 -21.34 6.32 0.74
C VAL A 405 -21.34 5.09 -0.14
N SER A 406 -22.46 4.34 -0.17
CA SER A 406 -22.58 3.05 -0.87
C SER A 406 -23.18 3.17 -2.28
N GLY A 407 -23.95 4.22 -2.55
CA GLY A 407 -24.56 4.49 -3.86
C GLY A 407 -23.62 5.22 -4.81
N TYR A 408 -22.91 6.24 -4.33
CA TYR A 408 -22.07 7.09 -5.18
C TYR A 408 -20.65 6.55 -5.33
N ARG A 409 -20.30 6.14 -6.55
CA ARG A 409 -18.97 5.63 -6.95
C ARG A 409 -18.13 6.64 -7.73
N GLY A 410 -18.64 7.85 -7.94
CA GLY A 410 -17.94 8.89 -8.69
C GLY A 410 -16.83 9.58 -7.91
N LEU A 411 -16.11 10.46 -8.59
CA LEU A 411 -15.09 11.31 -7.97
C LEU A 411 -15.77 12.43 -7.18
N TRP A 412 -15.20 12.76 -6.01
CA TRP A 412 -15.74 13.79 -5.12
C TRP A 412 -15.34 15.21 -5.51
N GLY A 413 -14.67 15.37 -6.65
CA GLY A 413 -14.29 16.64 -7.24
C GLY A 413 -13.92 16.45 -8.72
N LEU A 414 -13.41 17.51 -9.35
CA LEU A 414 -13.10 17.57 -10.78
C LEU A 414 -12.36 16.32 -11.32
N TYR A 415 -12.90 15.75 -12.40
CA TYR A 415 -12.18 14.83 -13.28
C TYR A 415 -11.35 15.64 -14.29
N ALA A 416 -10.04 15.72 -14.06
CA ALA A 416 -9.09 16.47 -14.87
C ALA A 416 -8.64 15.72 -16.13
N ARG A 417 -8.80 14.39 -16.17
CA ARG A 417 -8.34 13.49 -17.25
C ARG A 417 -6.82 13.60 -17.48
N ASP A 418 -6.03 13.69 -16.40
CA ASP A 418 -4.59 13.83 -16.51
C ASP A 418 -3.89 12.44 -16.60
N PRO A 419 -2.89 12.23 -17.49
CA PRO A 419 -2.30 10.90 -17.71
C PRO A 419 -1.54 10.30 -16.51
N ILE A 420 -1.44 11.04 -15.41
CA ILE A 420 -0.68 10.68 -14.21
C ILE A 420 -1.61 10.57 -12.99
N ALA A 421 -2.92 10.86 -13.15
CA ALA A 421 -3.94 10.86 -12.09
C ALA A 421 -3.58 11.74 -10.88
N GLY A 422 -2.79 12.79 -11.10
CA GLY A 422 -2.33 13.70 -10.06
C GLY A 422 -3.38 14.76 -9.72
N GLU A 423 -4.03 15.34 -10.72
CA GLU A 423 -5.01 16.43 -10.54
C GLU A 423 -6.47 15.91 -10.58
N ASP A 424 -6.66 14.61 -10.85
CA ASP A 424 -7.95 13.92 -10.69
C ASP A 424 -8.33 13.78 -9.21
N ALA A 425 -9.51 14.28 -8.83
CA ALA A 425 -10.04 14.18 -7.47
C ALA A 425 -10.17 12.72 -6.97
N PRO A 426 -10.16 12.47 -5.65
CA PRO A 426 -10.40 11.14 -5.10
C PRO A 426 -11.89 10.74 -5.21
N ALA A 427 -12.15 9.44 -5.25
CA ALA A 427 -13.48 8.90 -4.96
C ALA A 427 -13.73 8.80 -3.44
N GLY A 428 -14.98 8.56 -3.05
CA GLY A 428 -15.44 8.60 -1.65
C GLY A 428 -14.79 7.57 -0.70
N PRO A 429 -15.16 7.57 0.59
CA PRO A 429 -14.48 6.78 1.62
C PRO A 429 -14.61 5.25 1.43
N MET A 430 -15.59 4.80 0.64
CA MET A 430 -15.78 3.37 0.31
C MET A 430 -15.09 2.94 -0.99
N TYR A 431 -14.79 3.86 -1.93
CA TYR A 431 -14.42 3.52 -3.31
C TYR A 431 -13.12 4.19 -3.78
N ASN A 432 -12.32 3.45 -4.54
CA ASN A 432 -11.16 3.96 -5.28
C ASN A 432 -11.62 4.74 -6.53
N ARG A 433 -10.70 5.48 -7.17
CA ARG A 433 -10.98 6.23 -8.42
C ARG A 433 -11.50 5.36 -9.57
N ASP A 434 -11.17 4.07 -9.58
CA ASP A 434 -11.63 3.05 -10.54
C ASP A 434 -12.99 2.40 -10.16
N GLY A 435 -13.63 2.85 -9.08
CA GLY A 435 -14.88 2.30 -8.57
C GLY A 435 -14.77 0.97 -7.81
N THR A 436 -13.57 0.42 -7.63
CA THR A 436 -13.31 -0.74 -6.75
C THR A 436 -13.46 -0.35 -5.27
N VAL A 437 -13.72 -1.33 -4.39
CA VAL A 437 -13.90 -1.06 -2.96
C VAL A 437 -12.53 -0.87 -2.28
N ARG A 438 -12.34 0.27 -1.60
CA ARG A 438 -11.10 0.58 -0.86
C ARG A 438 -10.75 -0.55 0.12
N ARG A 439 -9.46 -0.91 0.19
CA ARG A 439 -8.99 -1.94 1.15
C ARG A 439 -9.27 -1.56 2.60
N SER A 440 -8.98 -0.32 2.97
CA SER A 440 -9.30 0.23 4.29
C SER A 440 -10.80 0.20 4.66
N TRP A 441 -11.70 0.04 3.68
CA TRP A 441 -13.14 -0.09 3.93
C TRP A 441 -13.59 -1.53 4.19
N HIS A 442 -13.10 -2.50 3.40
CA HIS A 442 -13.55 -3.90 3.47
C HIS A 442 -12.60 -4.83 4.22
N ASP A 443 -11.33 -4.44 4.38
CA ASP A 443 -10.27 -5.14 5.11
C ASP A 443 -9.46 -4.14 5.98
N PRO A 444 -10.09 -3.52 7.01
CA PRO A 444 -9.42 -2.57 7.88
C PRO A 444 -8.31 -3.18 8.75
N THR A 445 -8.33 -4.49 9.03
CA THR A 445 -7.23 -5.15 9.76
C THR A 445 -6.03 -5.39 8.84
N GLY A 446 -6.24 -5.96 7.64
CA GLY A 446 -5.16 -6.18 6.68
C GLY A 446 -4.61 -4.92 6.03
N TRP A 447 -5.39 -3.83 5.89
CA TRP A 447 -4.87 -2.53 5.45
C TRP A 447 -3.73 -2.02 6.35
N ALA A 448 -3.80 -2.25 7.66
CA ALA A 448 -2.77 -1.88 8.63
C ALA A 448 -1.91 -3.07 9.10
N GLY A 449 -1.95 -4.23 8.41
CA GLY A 449 -1.18 -5.43 8.73
C GLY A 449 -1.53 -6.16 10.05
N LEU A 450 -2.67 -5.84 10.66
CA LEU A 450 -3.14 -6.44 11.93
C LEU A 450 -3.88 -7.77 11.75
N ASP A 451 -4.16 -8.19 10.51
CA ASP A 451 -4.57 -9.56 10.17
C ASP A 451 -3.52 -10.61 10.61
N LYS A 452 -2.24 -10.22 10.65
CA LYS A 452 -1.11 -11.04 11.09
C LYS A 452 -0.96 -11.09 12.62
N VAL A 453 -1.62 -10.20 13.36
CA VAL A 453 -1.38 -9.95 14.80
C VAL A 453 -2.65 -10.23 15.61
N PRO A 454 -2.66 -11.24 16.50
CA PRO A 454 -3.84 -11.50 17.32
C PRO A 454 -4.07 -10.39 18.35
N PRO A 455 -5.33 -10.01 18.62
CA PRO A 455 -5.68 -9.17 19.78
C PRO A 455 -5.12 -9.72 21.10
N PRO A 456 -4.71 -8.87 22.07
CA PRO A 456 -4.13 -9.31 23.34
C PRO A 456 -4.95 -10.35 24.12
N ASP A 457 -6.29 -10.26 24.12
CA ASP A 457 -7.18 -11.24 24.75
C ASP A 457 -7.11 -12.64 24.10
N ARG A 458 -6.70 -12.70 22.82
CA ARG A 458 -6.59 -13.93 22.03
C ARG A 458 -5.16 -14.42 21.89
N ALA A 459 -4.15 -13.58 22.14
CA ALA A 459 -2.74 -13.87 21.90
C ALA A 459 -2.27 -15.16 22.60
N LEU A 460 -2.60 -15.33 23.89
CA LEU A 460 -2.24 -16.53 24.65
C LEU A 460 -2.89 -17.80 24.09
N VAL A 461 -4.18 -17.73 23.73
CA VAL A 461 -4.94 -18.86 23.16
C VAL A 461 -4.37 -19.27 21.80
N ARG A 462 -3.99 -18.28 20.97
CA ARG A 462 -3.36 -18.51 19.66
C ARG A 462 -1.95 -19.11 19.81
N ALA A 463 -1.13 -18.60 20.73
CA ALA A 463 0.20 -19.15 21.02
C ALA A 463 0.11 -20.62 21.47
N ALA A 464 -0.79 -20.92 22.43
CA ALA A 464 -1.02 -22.27 22.91
C ALA A 464 -1.53 -23.24 21.81
N ASP A 465 -2.40 -22.78 20.90
CA ASP A 465 -2.84 -23.59 19.76
C ASP A 465 -1.70 -23.87 18.76
N ARG A 466 -0.87 -22.86 18.46
CA ARG A 466 0.31 -23.03 17.61
C ARG A 466 1.30 -24.02 18.24
N ARG A 467 1.49 -23.99 19.56
CA ARG A 467 2.35 -24.95 20.27
C ARG A 467 1.80 -26.37 20.21
N ARG A 468 0.51 -26.59 20.52
CA ARG A 468 -0.10 -27.94 20.44
C ARG A 468 0.06 -28.55 19.04
N ARG A 469 -0.18 -27.76 17.99
CA ARG A 469 0.03 -28.20 16.59
C ARG A 469 1.50 -28.51 16.29
N ALA A 470 2.46 -27.79 16.88
CA ALA A 470 3.88 -28.10 16.74
C ALA A 470 4.26 -29.39 17.48
N GLU A 471 3.75 -29.59 18.71
CA GLU A 471 3.91 -30.84 19.48
C GLU A 471 3.31 -32.06 18.75
N GLU A 472 2.20 -31.89 18.01
CA GLU A 472 1.62 -32.92 17.13
C GLU A 472 2.45 -33.20 15.86
N ARG A 473 3.02 -32.19 15.21
CA ARG A 473 3.95 -32.40 14.07
C ARG A 473 5.22 -33.10 14.56
N CYS A 474 5.78 -32.65 15.68
CA CYS A 474 6.97 -33.21 16.31
C CYS A 474 6.78 -34.69 16.70
N ARG A 475 5.61 -35.09 17.22
CA ARG A 475 5.27 -36.51 17.46
C ARG A 475 5.29 -37.36 16.18
N ARG A 476 4.54 -36.96 15.15
CA ARG A 476 4.50 -37.69 13.85
C ARG A 476 5.87 -37.79 13.19
N LEU A 477 6.64 -36.70 13.20
CA LEU A 477 7.98 -36.66 12.62
C LEU A 477 8.97 -37.58 13.37
N ARG A 478 8.82 -37.80 14.68
CA ARG A 478 9.62 -38.80 15.41
C ARG A 478 9.33 -40.23 14.96
N GLU A 479 8.06 -40.56 14.70
CA GLU A 479 7.66 -41.88 14.19
C GLU A 479 8.17 -42.11 12.75
N GLU A 480 8.15 -41.07 11.91
CA GLU A 480 8.75 -41.08 10.57
C GLU A 480 10.28 -41.22 10.61
N VAL A 481 10.98 -40.44 11.44
CA VAL A 481 12.43 -40.57 11.68
C VAL A 481 12.78 -41.96 12.20
N GLY A 482 11.97 -42.55 13.07
CA GLY A 482 12.16 -43.93 13.55
C GLY A 482 12.10 -44.95 12.41
N ARG A 483 11.04 -44.91 11.60
CA ARG A 483 10.87 -45.79 10.42
C ARG A 483 12.00 -45.60 9.40
N LYS A 484 12.33 -44.36 9.05
CA LYS A 484 13.38 -44.03 8.07
C LYS A 484 14.77 -44.41 8.59
N SER A 485 15.02 -44.30 9.90
CA SER A 485 16.28 -44.75 10.51
C SER A 485 16.42 -46.28 10.51
N ALA A 486 15.32 -47.02 10.62
CA ALA A 486 15.31 -48.48 10.47
C ALA A 486 15.55 -48.90 9.00
N GLU A 487 14.95 -48.21 8.04
CA GLU A 487 15.20 -48.42 6.59
C GLU A 487 16.67 -48.21 6.23
N VAL A 488 17.28 -47.11 6.69
CA VAL A 488 18.70 -46.79 6.47
C VAL A 488 19.62 -47.86 7.11
N ALA A 489 19.29 -48.33 8.31
CA ALA A 489 20.04 -49.42 8.95
C ALA A 489 19.90 -50.75 8.19
N GLY A 490 18.70 -51.09 7.73
CA GLY A 490 18.43 -52.30 6.93
C GLY A 490 19.20 -52.30 5.60
N LEU A 491 19.14 -51.21 4.85
CA LEU A 491 19.90 -51.04 3.61
C LEU A 491 21.42 -51.17 3.84
N GLY A 492 21.94 -50.66 4.96
CA GLY A 492 23.35 -50.83 5.34
C GLY A 492 23.74 -52.31 5.57
N VAL A 493 22.86 -53.10 6.20
CA VAL A 493 23.06 -54.55 6.39
C VAL A 493 22.98 -55.31 5.05
N GLU A 494 22.02 -54.95 4.18
CA GLU A 494 21.89 -55.53 2.84
C GLU A 494 23.14 -55.30 1.98
N ILE A 495 23.68 -54.08 1.98
CA ILE A 495 24.91 -53.71 1.25
C ILE A 495 26.10 -54.55 1.73
N GLU A 496 26.29 -54.71 3.04
CA GLU A 496 27.40 -55.49 3.60
C GLU A 496 27.27 -57.00 3.30
N ALA A 497 26.04 -57.51 3.19
CA ALA A 497 25.80 -58.88 2.72
C ALA A 497 26.10 -59.04 1.21
N LEU A 498 25.66 -58.07 0.38
CA LEU A 498 25.86 -58.09 -1.08
C LEU A 498 27.32 -57.94 -1.50
N ARG A 499 28.14 -57.19 -0.75
CA ARG A 499 29.59 -57.02 -1.01
C ARG A 499 30.37 -58.33 -1.13
N ARG A 500 29.89 -59.41 -0.51
CA ARG A 500 30.54 -60.74 -0.51
C ARG A 500 30.15 -61.60 -1.70
N GLN A 501 29.32 -61.09 -2.62
CA GLN A 501 28.81 -61.83 -3.78
C GLN A 501 29.25 -61.19 -5.11
N PRO A 502 30.32 -61.70 -5.76
CA PRO A 502 30.91 -61.07 -6.97
C PRO A 502 29.95 -60.86 -8.14
N HIS A 503 28.88 -61.67 -8.21
CA HIS A 503 27.91 -61.66 -9.30
C HIS A 503 26.70 -60.73 -9.06
N MET A 504 26.61 -60.09 -7.88
CA MET A 504 25.50 -59.20 -7.48
C MET A 504 25.84 -57.70 -7.63
N ARG A 505 26.93 -57.35 -8.33
CA ARG A 505 27.49 -55.97 -8.40
C ARG A 505 26.48 -54.91 -8.87
N LYS A 506 25.52 -55.27 -9.74
CA LYS A 506 24.46 -54.34 -10.20
C LYS A 506 23.50 -53.97 -9.06
N GLN A 507 23.07 -54.95 -8.26
CA GLN A 507 22.20 -54.71 -7.11
C GLN A 507 22.94 -53.93 -6.01
N LEU A 508 24.24 -54.19 -5.80
CA LEU A 508 25.03 -53.44 -4.83
C LEU A 508 24.98 -51.92 -5.09
N VAL A 509 25.22 -51.49 -6.33
CA VAL A 509 25.16 -50.06 -6.72
C VAL A 509 23.75 -49.47 -6.55
N GLU A 510 22.71 -50.25 -6.86
CA GLU A 510 21.31 -49.81 -6.66
C GLU A 510 20.97 -49.62 -5.17
N HIS A 511 21.39 -50.56 -4.31
CA HIS A 511 21.19 -50.46 -2.86
C HIS A 511 22.04 -49.32 -2.25
N GLU A 512 23.26 -49.09 -2.71
CA GLU A 512 24.11 -47.96 -2.29
C GLU A 512 23.45 -46.61 -2.64
N GLY A 513 22.93 -46.44 -3.87
CA GLY A 513 22.18 -45.24 -4.26
C GLY A 513 20.90 -45.03 -3.44
N ARG A 514 20.18 -46.11 -3.11
CA ARG A 514 19.01 -46.08 -2.22
C ARG A 514 19.39 -45.69 -0.79
N LEU A 515 20.49 -46.24 -0.24
CA LEU A 515 20.99 -45.89 1.09
C LEU A 515 21.33 -44.40 1.19
N GLU A 516 22.04 -43.85 0.20
CA GLU A 516 22.35 -42.42 0.19
C GLU A 516 21.09 -41.55 0.15
N ALA A 517 20.13 -41.88 -0.71
CA ALA A 517 18.87 -41.14 -0.81
C ALA A 517 18.09 -41.18 0.51
N ALA A 518 17.95 -42.36 1.11
CA ALA A 518 17.29 -42.56 2.40
C ALA A 518 18.02 -41.85 3.55
N SER A 519 19.36 -41.82 3.52
CA SER A 519 20.20 -41.12 4.52
C SER A 519 20.06 -39.59 4.40
N ARG A 520 20.06 -39.04 3.18
CA ARG A 520 19.80 -37.60 2.93
C ARG A 520 18.39 -37.20 3.37
N GLU A 521 17.39 -38.06 3.14
CA GLU A 521 16.02 -37.84 3.62
C GLU A 521 15.94 -37.85 5.15
N LEU A 522 16.52 -38.86 5.80
CA LEU A 522 16.60 -38.96 7.27
C LEU A 522 17.31 -37.76 7.90
N ALA A 523 18.37 -37.25 7.28
CA ALA A 523 19.07 -36.05 7.74
C ALA A 523 18.17 -34.80 7.67
N ARG A 524 17.40 -34.61 6.59
CA ARG A 524 16.41 -33.53 6.48
C ARG A 524 15.30 -33.65 7.53
N MET A 525 14.75 -34.85 7.74
CA MET A 525 13.73 -35.11 8.76
C MET A 525 14.24 -34.82 10.17
N ARG A 526 15.49 -35.22 10.49
CA ARG A 526 16.14 -34.91 11.78
C ARG A 526 16.38 -33.41 11.97
N ALA A 527 16.82 -32.69 10.93
CA ALA A 527 16.97 -31.24 10.98
C ALA A 527 15.63 -30.53 11.21
N GLN A 528 14.57 -30.95 10.50
CA GLN A 528 13.22 -30.42 10.71
C GLN A 528 12.70 -30.69 12.14
N LEU A 529 12.98 -31.88 12.70
CA LEU A 529 12.61 -32.24 14.06
C LEU A 529 13.30 -31.36 15.11
N ALA A 530 14.58 -31.01 14.90
CA ALA A 530 15.29 -30.07 15.75
C ALA A 530 14.64 -28.68 15.69
N SER A 531 14.38 -28.15 14.48
CA SER A 531 13.73 -26.85 14.30
C SER A 531 12.33 -26.77 14.92
N GLU A 532 11.51 -27.82 14.79
CA GLU A 532 10.18 -27.88 15.43
C GLU A 532 10.28 -27.96 16.96
N THR A 533 11.33 -28.58 17.51
CA THR A 533 11.56 -28.62 18.95
C THR A 533 11.92 -27.23 19.50
N VAL A 534 12.84 -26.52 18.84
CA VAL A 534 13.18 -25.12 19.17
C VAL A 534 11.95 -24.21 19.06
N LEU A 535 11.10 -24.41 18.04
CA LEU A 535 9.84 -23.65 17.91
C LEU A 535 8.87 -23.90 19.08
N ILE A 536 8.77 -25.14 19.59
CA ILE A 536 7.93 -25.46 20.75
C ILE A 536 8.45 -24.72 22.00
N GLU A 537 9.76 -24.69 22.22
CA GLU A 537 10.38 -23.98 23.34
C GLU A 537 10.19 -22.46 23.23
N ALA A 538 10.42 -21.88 22.05
CA ALA A 538 10.17 -20.47 21.79
C ALA A 538 8.69 -20.08 22.00
N LEU A 539 7.75 -20.96 21.65
CA LEU A 539 6.33 -20.75 21.90
C LEU A 539 5.97 -20.83 23.40
N ARG A 540 6.61 -21.72 24.18
CA ARG A 540 6.43 -21.75 25.65
C ARG A 540 6.92 -20.47 26.32
N ALA A 541 8.13 -20.02 25.97
CA ALA A 541 8.66 -18.74 26.45
C ALA A 541 7.77 -17.55 26.03
N SER A 542 7.14 -17.61 24.85
CA SER A 542 6.16 -16.60 24.41
C SER A 542 4.86 -16.64 25.23
N GLU A 543 4.31 -17.83 25.52
CA GLU A 543 3.16 -17.98 26.43
C GLU A 543 3.44 -17.41 27.82
N GLU A 544 4.66 -17.60 28.34
CA GLU A 544 5.08 -17.07 29.65
C GLU A 544 5.17 -15.54 29.66
N ARG A 545 5.81 -14.92 28.65
CA ARG A 545 5.83 -13.44 28.49
C ARG A 545 4.42 -12.85 28.34
N ILE A 546 3.53 -13.51 27.58
CA ILE A 546 2.14 -13.05 27.45
C ILE A 546 1.41 -13.13 28.79
N ARG A 547 1.67 -14.16 29.63
CA ARG A 547 1.08 -14.29 30.97
C ARG A 547 1.64 -13.28 31.98
N SER A 548 2.91 -12.89 31.89
CA SER A 548 3.49 -11.85 32.75
C SER A 548 3.05 -10.43 32.35
N GLY A 549 2.40 -10.27 31.19
CA GLY A 549 2.06 -8.97 30.63
C GLY A 549 3.24 -8.25 29.97
N GLU A 550 4.36 -8.94 29.76
CA GLU A 550 5.55 -8.40 29.11
C GLU A 550 5.27 -8.16 27.63
N LYS A 551 5.13 -6.88 27.25
CA LYS A 551 5.08 -6.46 25.85
C LYS A 551 6.50 -6.31 25.31
N GLY A 552 6.75 -6.88 24.14
CA GLY A 552 8.02 -6.64 23.41
C GLY A 552 8.15 -5.21 22.91
N ASP A 553 9.17 -4.93 22.10
CA ASP A 553 9.38 -3.64 21.45
C ASP A 553 8.12 -3.20 20.65
N PRO A 554 7.53 -2.01 20.91
CA PRO A 554 6.37 -1.48 20.16
C PRO A 554 6.62 -1.28 18.67
N ARG A 555 7.89 -1.24 18.23
CA ARG A 555 8.31 -0.98 16.85
C ARG A 555 8.87 -2.21 16.13
N ALA A 556 8.83 -3.40 16.73
CA ALA A 556 9.41 -4.62 16.14
C ALA A 556 8.83 -5.02 14.77
N HIS A 557 7.67 -4.49 14.39
CA HIS A 557 7.05 -4.70 13.07
C HIS A 557 7.44 -3.67 12.01
N ILE A 558 8.05 -2.54 12.41
CA ILE A 558 8.39 -1.43 11.51
C ILE A 558 9.66 -1.79 10.74
N ARG A 559 9.55 -1.86 9.42
CA ARG A 559 10.65 -2.04 8.46
C ARG A 559 11.14 -0.70 7.92
N ARG A 560 10.22 0.24 7.68
CA ARG A 560 10.49 1.56 7.12
C ARG A 560 9.65 2.62 7.85
N ALA A 561 10.20 3.14 8.95
CA ALA A 561 9.60 4.27 9.63
C ALA A 561 9.58 5.49 8.70
N ALA A 562 8.42 6.13 8.54
CA ALA A 562 8.38 7.49 8.04
C ALA A 562 8.99 8.40 9.10
N GLU A 563 10.19 8.91 8.85
CA GLU A 563 10.90 9.84 9.74
C GLU A 563 10.98 11.23 9.11
N PRO A 564 10.88 12.31 9.90
CA PRO A 564 11.04 13.67 9.40
C PRO A 564 12.50 13.90 8.96
N ALA A 565 12.67 14.60 7.83
CA ALA A 565 13.98 14.83 7.22
C ALA A 565 14.89 15.65 8.14
N SER A 566 16.02 15.06 8.52
CA SER A 566 17.01 15.72 9.40
C SER A 566 17.71 16.90 8.71
N ASP A 567 17.80 18.04 9.40
CA ASP A 567 18.42 19.28 8.90
C ASP A 567 19.94 19.16 8.64
N GLY A 568 20.60 18.11 9.14
CA GLY A 568 22.06 18.00 9.22
C GLY A 568 22.83 17.65 7.93
N ASN A 569 22.14 17.43 6.80
CA ASN A 569 22.75 16.82 5.61
C ASN A 569 23.19 17.77 4.48
N LEU A 570 22.87 19.06 4.55
CA LEU A 570 23.24 20.02 3.49
C LEU A 570 24.54 20.78 3.83
N ARG A 571 25.66 20.35 3.23
CA ARG A 571 26.89 21.17 3.21
C ARG A 571 26.61 22.44 2.39
N PHE A 572 26.83 23.61 2.98
CA PHE A 572 26.56 24.92 2.36
C PHE A 572 25.11 25.09 1.87
N GLY A 573 24.11 24.86 2.73
CA GLY A 573 22.68 24.89 2.35
C GLY A 573 22.24 26.06 1.46
N ARG A 574 22.76 27.28 1.64
CA ARG A 574 22.49 28.43 0.75
C ARG A 574 23.02 28.26 -0.67
N LEU A 575 24.21 27.66 -0.86
CA LEU A 575 24.78 27.38 -2.18
C LEU A 575 24.05 26.22 -2.86
N ALA A 576 23.70 25.18 -2.12
CA ALA A 576 22.89 24.07 -2.62
C ALA A 576 21.49 24.54 -3.05
N GLU A 577 20.87 25.46 -2.30
CA GLU A 577 19.57 26.06 -2.60
C GLU A 577 19.64 27.02 -3.81
N ALA A 578 20.67 27.86 -3.90
CA ALA A 578 20.91 28.71 -5.06
C ALA A 578 21.19 27.88 -6.33
N TRP A 579 22.00 26.84 -6.24
CA TRP A 579 22.22 25.88 -7.32
C TRP A 579 20.91 25.22 -7.76
N ALA A 580 20.11 24.72 -6.80
CA ALA A 580 18.86 24.04 -7.11
C ALA A 580 17.78 24.95 -7.71
N ALA A 581 17.80 26.26 -7.42
CA ALA A 581 16.93 27.24 -8.06
C ALA A 581 17.37 27.56 -9.51
N VAL A 582 18.67 27.58 -9.77
CA VAL A 582 19.24 28.01 -11.07
C VAL A 582 19.46 26.84 -12.04
N SER A 583 19.61 25.60 -11.55
CA SER A 583 20.00 24.44 -12.37
C SER A 583 19.04 24.14 -13.53
N ILE A 584 17.73 24.30 -13.33
CA ILE A 584 16.75 24.05 -14.39
C ILE A 584 16.81 25.12 -15.48
N ALA A 585 16.91 26.39 -15.10
CA ALA A 585 17.07 27.49 -16.06
C ALA A 585 18.36 27.31 -16.89
N LEU A 586 19.48 26.92 -16.24
CA LEU A 586 20.72 26.58 -16.95
C LEU A 586 20.55 25.38 -17.88
N THR A 587 19.74 24.38 -17.52
CA THR A 587 19.48 23.21 -18.38
C THR A 587 18.64 23.58 -19.60
N MET A 588 17.61 24.41 -19.43
CA MET A 588 16.80 24.90 -20.55
C MET A 588 17.62 25.77 -21.50
N VAL A 589 18.42 26.70 -20.97
CA VAL A 589 19.34 27.52 -21.78
C VAL A 589 20.39 26.62 -22.46
N GLY A 590 20.99 25.68 -21.75
CA GLY A 590 21.96 24.73 -22.29
C GLY A 590 21.38 23.86 -23.41
N PHE A 591 20.14 23.37 -23.26
CA PHE A 591 19.42 22.64 -24.31
C PHE A 591 19.18 23.51 -25.55
N VAL A 592 18.74 24.76 -25.38
CA VAL A 592 18.54 25.70 -26.50
C VAL A 592 19.87 26.00 -27.21
N LEU A 593 20.95 26.23 -26.46
CA LEU A 593 22.29 26.45 -27.04
C LEU A 593 22.79 25.21 -27.80
N LEU A 594 22.63 24.00 -27.25
CA LEU A 594 22.96 22.75 -27.94
C LEU A 594 22.14 22.57 -29.22
N ALA A 595 20.84 22.87 -29.17
CA ALA A 595 19.95 22.74 -30.33
C ALA A 595 20.26 23.75 -31.45
N LEU A 596 20.70 24.96 -31.11
CA LEU A 596 21.04 26.02 -32.07
C LEU A 596 22.47 25.92 -32.62
N PHE A 597 23.45 25.57 -31.79
CA PHE A 597 24.88 25.66 -32.15
C PHE A 597 25.60 24.31 -32.28
N ALA A 598 25.04 23.21 -31.74
CA ALA A 598 25.71 21.91 -31.68
C ALA A 598 24.74 20.74 -31.94
N ARG A 599 23.80 20.93 -32.88
CA ARG A 599 22.68 19.99 -33.16
C ARG A 599 23.14 18.55 -33.45
N GLU A 600 24.28 18.38 -34.09
CA GLU A 600 24.88 17.07 -34.40
C GLU A 600 25.31 16.31 -33.13
N TYR A 601 25.68 17.05 -32.08
CA TYR A 601 26.07 16.50 -30.77
C TYR A 601 24.94 16.54 -29.74
N LEU A 602 23.70 16.88 -30.12
CA LEU A 602 22.60 17.18 -29.18
C LEU A 602 22.39 16.08 -28.13
N VAL A 603 22.45 14.81 -28.52
CA VAL A 603 22.31 13.67 -27.58
C VAL A 603 23.48 13.60 -26.60
N PHE A 604 24.72 13.61 -27.10
CA PHE A 604 25.91 13.52 -26.25
C PHE A 604 26.10 14.75 -25.35
N GLY A 605 25.82 15.94 -25.88
CA GLY A 605 25.83 17.20 -25.14
C GLY A 605 24.77 17.25 -24.05
N LEU A 606 23.56 16.75 -24.31
CA LEU A 606 22.50 16.64 -23.31
C LEU A 606 22.87 15.63 -22.21
N VAL A 607 23.42 14.47 -22.57
CA VAL A 607 23.94 13.48 -21.59
C VAL A 607 25.04 14.11 -20.74
N GLY A 608 26.03 14.78 -21.34
CA GLY A 608 27.10 15.46 -20.61
C GLY A 608 26.60 16.57 -19.67
N LEU A 609 25.64 17.38 -20.13
CA LEU A 609 25.00 18.42 -19.33
C LEU A 609 24.25 17.82 -18.12
N LEU A 610 23.44 16.79 -18.34
CA LEU A 610 22.72 16.09 -17.26
C LEU A 610 23.68 15.40 -16.28
N SER A 611 24.74 14.75 -16.78
CA SER A 611 25.77 14.13 -15.94
C SER A 611 26.50 15.15 -15.06
N LEU A 612 26.84 16.32 -15.61
CA LEU A 612 27.46 17.41 -14.85
C LEU A 612 26.54 17.94 -13.74
N LEU A 613 25.25 18.11 -14.03
CA LEU A 613 24.26 18.56 -13.05
C LEU A 613 24.09 17.55 -11.91
N VAL A 614 23.96 16.26 -12.24
CA VAL A 614 23.87 15.17 -11.26
C VAL A 614 25.15 15.08 -10.41
N PHE A 615 26.33 15.24 -11.01
CA PHE A 615 27.60 15.25 -10.29
C PHE A 615 27.69 16.40 -9.27
N ILE A 616 27.38 17.63 -9.69
CA ILE A 616 27.39 18.81 -8.81
C ILE A 616 26.36 18.65 -7.68
N GLU A 617 25.17 18.13 -7.99
CA GLU A 617 24.12 17.91 -6.99
C GLU A 617 24.46 16.80 -5.98
N SER A 618 25.06 15.69 -6.41
CA SER A 618 25.59 14.67 -5.51
C SER A 618 26.72 15.22 -4.61
N GLY A 619 27.49 16.20 -5.10
CA GLY A 619 28.46 16.96 -4.32
C GLY A 619 27.83 17.70 -3.14
N PHE A 620 26.73 18.43 -3.38
CA PHE A 620 26.00 19.13 -2.32
C PHE A 620 25.33 18.17 -1.31
N ARG A 621 24.90 16.98 -1.74
CA ARG A 621 24.18 15.99 -0.93
C ARG A 621 25.04 15.01 -0.13
N ARG A 622 26.38 15.14 -0.15
CA ARG A 622 27.34 14.12 0.36
C ARG A 622 27.26 12.74 -0.34
N ARG A 623 26.51 12.60 -1.43
CA ARG A 623 26.31 11.35 -2.18
C ARG A 623 27.32 11.12 -3.32
N LEU A 624 28.45 11.84 -3.32
CA LEU A 624 29.51 11.65 -4.33
C LEU A 624 30.04 10.21 -4.34
N VAL A 625 30.20 9.59 -3.16
CA VAL A 625 30.67 8.20 -3.05
C VAL A 625 29.65 7.25 -3.67
N GLU A 626 28.37 7.36 -3.27
CA GLU A 626 27.27 6.58 -3.85
C GLU A 626 27.16 6.76 -5.36
N LEU A 627 27.20 8.00 -5.87
CA LEU A 627 27.18 8.29 -7.30
C LEU A 627 28.36 7.63 -8.03
N THR A 628 29.57 7.76 -7.49
CA THR A 628 30.76 7.14 -8.06
C THR A 628 30.60 5.64 -8.12
N THR A 629 30.15 5.00 -7.03
CA THR A 629 29.87 3.56 -6.99
C THR A 629 28.79 3.17 -8.02
N SER A 630 27.67 3.88 -8.10
CA SER A 630 26.61 3.57 -9.07
C SER A 630 27.06 3.74 -10.51
N VAL A 631 27.84 4.79 -10.82
CA VAL A 631 28.41 5.03 -12.15
C VAL A 631 29.46 3.97 -12.50
N THR A 632 30.35 3.61 -11.58
CA THR A 632 31.33 2.52 -11.78
C THR A 632 30.64 1.18 -12.00
N VAL A 633 29.61 0.83 -11.21
CA VAL A 633 28.83 -0.40 -11.40
C VAL A 633 28.08 -0.39 -12.74
N GLY A 634 27.46 0.74 -13.11
CA GLY A 634 26.78 0.92 -14.39
C GLY A 634 27.74 0.77 -15.58
N LEU A 635 28.88 1.45 -15.56
CA LEU A 635 29.92 1.33 -16.58
C LEU A 635 30.49 -0.09 -16.64
N ALA A 636 30.80 -0.72 -15.52
CA ALA A 636 31.27 -2.10 -15.48
C ALA A 636 30.23 -3.08 -16.05
N THR A 637 28.94 -2.85 -15.81
CA THR A 637 27.85 -3.64 -16.38
C THR A 637 27.76 -3.45 -17.91
N VAL A 638 27.83 -2.21 -18.39
CA VAL A 638 27.83 -1.92 -19.84
C VAL A 638 29.07 -2.50 -20.52
N SER A 639 30.26 -2.34 -19.94
CA SER A 639 31.49 -2.95 -20.45
C SER A 639 31.40 -4.48 -20.48
N ALA A 640 30.86 -5.11 -19.43
CA ALA A 640 30.63 -6.56 -19.42
C ALA A 640 29.65 -7.02 -20.50
N LEU A 641 28.57 -6.25 -20.76
CA LEU A 641 27.61 -6.54 -21.83
C LEU A 641 28.22 -6.36 -23.23
N VAL A 642 29.01 -5.31 -23.44
CA VAL A 642 29.73 -5.08 -24.71
C VAL A 642 30.75 -6.20 -24.96
N LEU A 643 31.54 -6.58 -23.95
CA LEU A 643 32.47 -7.70 -24.05
C LEU A 643 31.76 -9.03 -24.30
N LEU A 644 30.61 -9.28 -23.65
CA LEU A 644 29.82 -10.49 -23.85
C LEU A 644 29.19 -10.55 -25.25
N TYR A 645 28.83 -9.41 -25.84
CA TYR A 645 28.30 -9.32 -27.20
C TYR A 645 29.40 -9.51 -28.25
N GLU A 646 30.51 -8.78 -28.11
CA GLU A 646 31.63 -8.80 -29.06
C GLU A 646 32.35 -10.16 -29.07
N PHE A 647 32.61 -10.73 -27.89
CA PHE A 647 33.34 -11.99 -27.71
C PHE A 647 32.41 -13.19 -27.42
N PHE A 648 31.16 -13.15 -27.89
CA PHE A 648 30.16 -14.16 -27.57
C PHE A 648 30.62 -15.58 -27.99
N TRP A 649 31.16 -15.71 -29.21
CA TRP A 649 31.56 -17.01 -29.75
C TRP A 649 32.85 -17.52 -29.12
N GLU A 650 33.80 -16.63 -28.83
CA GLU A 650 35.03 -16.92 -28.10
C GLU A 650 34.73 -17.41 -26.69
N ALA A 651 33.76 -16.79 -26.01
CA ALA A 651 33.29 -17.23 -24.69
C ALA A 651 32.62 -18.61 -24.74
N VAL A 652 31.81 -18.89 -25.77
CA VAL A 652 31.22 -20.23 -26.00
C VAL A 652 32.31 -21.28 -26.27
N VAL A 653 33.29 -20.98 -27.12
CA VAL A 653 34.42 -21.88 -27.41
C VAL A 653 35.24 -22.13 -26.14
N ALA A 654 35.56 -21.09 -25.36
CA ALA A 654 36.27 -21.23 -24.09
C ALA A 654 35.48 -22.10 -23.08
N ALA A 655 34.16 -21.91 -22.98
CA ALA A 655 33.30 -22.72 -22.12
C ALA A 655 33.28 -24.21 -22.54
N VAL A 656 33.21 -24.50 -23.84
CA VAL A 656 33.26 -25.87 -24.38
C VAL A 656 34.63 -26.50 -24.11
N LEU A 657 35.74 -25.77 -24.30
CA LEU A 657 37.09 -26.24 -24.00
C LEU A 657 37.29 -26.50 -22.50
N LEU A 658 36.75 -25.65 -21.63
CA LEU A 658 36.77 -25.85 -20.18
C LEU A 658 35.94 -27.07 -19.76
N ALA A 659 34.75 -27.27 -20.35
CA ALA A 659 33.92 -28.44 -20.08
C ALA A 659 34.60 -29.75 -20.55
N ALA A 660 35.19 -29.74 -21.75
CA ALA A 660 35.95 -30.88 -22.27
C ALA A 660 37.20 -31.17 -21.42
N GLY A 661 37.93 -30.14 -20.99
CA GLY A 661 39.07 -30.26 -20.08
C GLY A 661 38.69 -30.78 -18.69
N TYR A 662 37.54 -30.34 -18.16
CA TYR A 662 36.97 -30.86 -16.90
C TYR A 662 36.60 -32.34 -17.03
N MET A 663 35.86 -32.73 -18.08
CA MET A 663 35.52 -34.13 -18.36
C MET A 663 36.77 -35.00 -18.54
N LEU A 664 37.80 -34.49 -19.23
CA LEU A 664 39.06 -35.21 -19.38
C LEU A 664 39.79 -35.39 -18.03
N TRP A 665 39.77 -34.37 -17.16
CA TRP A 665 40.32 -34.45 -15.81
C TRP A 665 39.57 -35.43 -14.92
N GLU A 666 38.24 -35.46 -15.01
CA GLU A 666 37.37 -36.41 -14.31
C GLU A 666 37.66 -37.85 -14.76
N ASN A 667 37.67 -38.12 -16.07
CA ASN A 667 38.04 -39.42 -16.65
C ASN A 667 39.47 -39.86 -16.25
N LEU A 668 40.45 -38.95 -16.27
CA LEU A 668 41.83 -39.23 -15.84
C LEU A 668 41.97 -39.46 -14.33
N ARG A 669 41.04 -38.94 -13.53
CA ARG A 669 40.96 -39.17 -12.09
C ARG A 669 40.36 -40.54 -11.81
N GLU A 670 39.29 -40.92 -12.52
CA GLU A 670 38.72 -42.28 -12.43
C GLU A 670 39.75 -43.36 -12.78
N LEU A 671 40.55 -43.15 -13.84
CA LEU A 671 41.63 -44.06 -14.27
C LEU A 671 42.80 -44.21 -13.26
N LYS A 672 42.82 -43.43 -12.17
CA LYS A 672 43.82 -43.53 -11.10
C LYS A 672 43.27 -44.18 -9.81
N THR A 673 42.06 -44.72 -9.87
CA THR A 673 41.38 -45.51 -8.82
C THR A 673 41.15 -46.94 -9.29
#